data_AF-A0A4Y7M5V8-F1
#
_entry.id   AF-A0A4Y7M5V8-F1
#
_cell.length_a   1.000
_cell.length_b   1.000
_cell.length_c   1.000
_cell.angle_alpha   90.00
_cell.angle_beta   90.00
_cell.angle_gamma   90.00
#
_symmetry.space_group_name_H-M   'P 1'
#
loop_
_entity.id
_entity.type
_entity.pdbx_description
1 polymer ?
#
loop_
_entity_poly.entity_id
_entity_poly.type
_entity_poly.pdbx_seq_one_letter_code
_entity_poly.pdbx_strand_id
1 'polypeptide(L)'
;MWMKTSTMYFFSQLVGVLILSEVVCEWLPETLNLPSSHVTRYLNTFKCEAEKCYNSGSCMYRNVLDTGLCWGYETNCPHHLGYSSAHCPGDHKGWVSSKPQQLQTFLSQADFGFVKQQIQSKTLMCEPTADGESLLECSSYLQFCRGKSLYLDFRDLPARKESFRYKMDVLKKGQIGGKCKLNEYRLQSEATHQSPLQSWAPEMQHFEELPDFINEESQVCDIFINKPTFIMKIDATVNMYHHFCDFFNLYTSLHVNGSHPEMFSRDVNILIWETYAYHSNFGITWSAFTQNPILNLRSFQGKRVCFREVVFPLLPRMIFGLYYNTPIVWGCRESGLFHAFSKFILHRLKIPKRAAIDPVAKPRIKILLLSRNTQYRRILNEKALLDALRSSPRQYSVERVEFTHETDFRHQLRVIQDTDIFIGMHGAGLTHLLFLPDWASVFELYNCGDEHCYADLARLRGVHYQTWTNHTKLKPQDEGHHPSDGGPHAKFTNYSFDTKEFLRIVDLAADHVAKHPAYRHLLSQLPTTNQIKKAYRKLAKELHPDRNQDNTEKASAQFQDLGAAYETLSDPEKRELYDRCGEECVSKEGAGGGGMDPFASFFGDFGFGFGGNGNQGQQEVAKGADIVMDLFVTLEELYSGNFVEITHNKPVLKPAKGTRKCNCRQEMVTRQLGPGRFQMMQQAVCDECPNVKLVNEERVLEVEIEQGMTDGSEQRFTAEGEPHTDGEPGDLRLRIQTAPHSIFERRGDDLYTNVTISLADALAGFELDIEHLDGHKVHIVRDKVTWPGARIRKKGEGMPNYENNNLFGMLYVTFDVQFPKEELSTEVKEKLRELLSQDSINKVYNGLRGF
;
A
#
# COMPACT_ATOMS: atom_id res chain seq x y z
N MET A 1 57.08 -27.17 43.91
CA MET A 1 57.56 -26.80 42.56
C MET A 1 57.04 -27.85 41.60
N TRP A 2 56.05 -27.49 40.76
CA TRP A 2 55.71 -28.10 39.45
C TRP A 2 55.29 -29.59 39.49
N MET A 3 54.02 -29.99 39.44
CA MET A 3 52.93 -29.63 38.52
C MET A 3 53.39 -29.63 37.06
N LYS A 4 53.06 -30.71 36.32
CA LYS A 4 52.74 -30.73 34.88
C LYS A 4 52.29 -32.16 34.51
N THR A 5 50.98 -32.32 34.31
CA THR A 5 50.29 -32.39 33.00
C THR A 5 50.10 -33.82 32.55
N SER A 6 48.95 -34.42 32.89
CA SER A 6 48.28 -35.41 32.04
C SER A 6 46.88 -35.83 32.52
N THR A 7 46.41 -35.37 33.69
CA THR A 7 45.10 -35.78 34.25
C THR A 7 43.99 -34.72 34.18
N MET A 8 44.21 -33.62 33.44
CA MET A 8 43.21 -32.55 33.23
C MET A 8 42.66 -32.46 31.80
N TYR A 9 42.96 -33.44 30.94
CA TYR A 9 42.42 -33.49 29.57
C TYR A 9 41.28 -34.50 29.39
N PHE A 10 41.12 -35.50 30.27
CA PHE A 10 40.12 -36.56 30.10
C PHE A 10 38.79 -36.33 30.82
N PHE A 11 38.67 -35.34 31.71
CA PHE A 11 37.39 -34.96 32.34
C PHE A 11 36.69 -33.77 31.65
N SER A 12 37.33 -33.12 30.67
CA SER A 12 36.77 -32.01 29.90
C SER A 12 36.00 -32.45 28.64
N GLN A 13 35.99 -33.74 28.29
CA GLN A 13 35.34 -34.25 27.09
C GLN A 13 34.18 -35.23 27.35
N LEU A 14 33.76 -35.41 28.61
CA LEU A 14 32.69 -36.36 28.96
C LEU A 14 31.56 -35.76 29.83
N VAL A 15 31.53 -34.43 30.01
CA VAL A 15 30.37 -33.69 30.57
C VAL A 15 29.75 -32.74 29.52
N GLY A 16 30.23 -32.75 28.29
CA GLY A 16 29.75 -31.88 27.19
C GLY A 16 28.88 -32.59 26.15
N VAL A 17 28.12 -33.64 26.50
CA VAL A 17 27.26 -34.39 25.54
C VAL A 17 25.82 -34.63 26.06
N LEU A 18 25.36 -33.94 27.11
CA LEU A 18 24.00 -34.16 27.64
C LEU A 18 23.18 -32.89 27.95
N ILE A 19 23.52 -31.74 27.38
CA ILE A 19 22.68 -30.55 27.52
C ILE A 19 22.50 -29.87 26.15
N LEU A 20 21.23 -29.82 25.74
CA LEU A 20 20.63 -29.04 24.68
C LEU A 20 21.10 -29.39 23.27
N SER A 21 20.30 -30.22 22.59
CA SER A 21 19.91 -29.90 21.22
C SER A 21 19.29 -28.50 21.23
N GLU A 22 20.11 -27.45 21.17
CA GLU A 22 19.67 -26.16 20.71
C GLU A 22 19.28 -26.36 19.25
N VAL A 23 18.00 -26.68 19.04
CA VAL A 23 17.30 -26.26 17.85
C VAL A 23 17.53 -24.76 17.80
N VAL A 24 18.47 -24.33 16.97
CA VAL A 24 18.63 -22.93 16.58
C VAL A 24 17.25 -22.54 16.04
N CYS A 25 16.45 -21.88 16.88
CA CYS A 25 15.14 -21.38 16.50
C CYS A 25 15.39 -20.22 15.55
N GLU A 26 15.52 -20.54 14.26
CA GLU A 26 15.66 -19.57 13.20
C GLU A 26 14.37 -18.74 13.15
N TRP A 27 14.46 -17.44 13.42
CA TRP A 27 13.30 -16.56 13.26
C TRP A 27 13.02 -16.42 11.76
N LEU A 28 11.92 -17.04 11.31
CA LEU A 28 11.47 -17.01 9.93
C LEU A 28 10.37 -15.96 9.79
N PRO A 29 10.63 -14.78 9.18
CA PRO A 29 9.63 -13.73 8.98
C PRO A 29 8.38 -14.23 8.23
N GLU A 30 8.55 -15.23 7.35
CA GLU A 30 7.48 -15.82 6.55
C GLU A 30 6.37 -16.47 7.40
N THR A 31 6.70 -16.93 8.61
CA THR A 31 5.74 -17.53 9.54
C THR A 31 4.75 -16.50 10.09
N LEU A 32 5.20 -15.25 10.29
CA LEU A 32 4.43 -14.16 10.88
C LEU A 32 3.91 -13.18 9.82
N ASN A 33 3.22 -13.69 8.80
CA ASN A 33 2.62 -12.91 7.71
C ASN A 33 1.39 -12.10 8.19
N LEU A 34 1.62 -11.06 9.00
CA LEU A 34 0.61 -10.17 9.56
C LEU A 34 0.89 -8.70 9.19
N PRO A 35 -0.13 -7.82 9.21
CA PRO A 35 0.11 -6.37 9.08
C PRO A 35 1.13 -5.89 10.11
N SER A 36 1.98 -4.91 9.76
CA SER A 36 3.02 -4.39 10.66
C SER A 36 2.48 -3.96 12.04
N SER A 37 1.31 -3.32 12.08
CA SER A 37 0.64 -2.91 13.32
C SER A 37 0.20 -4.09 14.21
N HIS A 38 -0.03 -5.26 13.62
CA HIS A 38 -0.41 -6.50 14.30
C HIS A 38 0.84 -7.24 14.78
N VAL A 39 1.90 -7.28 13.96
CA VAL A 39 3.19 -7.89 14.32
C VAL A 39 3.75 -7.29 15.60
N THR A 40 3.77 -5.95 15.70
CA THR A 40 4.25 -5.27 16.89
C THR A 40 3.51 -5.69 18.16
N ARG A 41 2.17 -5.77 18.10
CA ARG A 41 1.34 -6.18 19.25
C ARG A 41 1.51 -7.65 19.57
N TYR A 42 1.57 -8.50 18.56
CA TYR A 42 1.83 -9.92 18.72
C TYR A 42 3.16 -10.17 19.45
N LEU A 43 4.25 -9.52 19.04
CA LEU A 43 5.56 -9.68 19.66
C LEU A 43 5.57 -9.14 21.10
N ASN A 44 4.87 -8.05 21.38
CA ASN A 44 4.71 -7.54 22.74
C ASN A 44 3.89 -8.49 23.64
N THR A 45 2.93 -9.24 23.08
CA THR A 45 2.19 -10.28 23.81
C THR A 45 3.06 -11.51 24.09
N PHE A 46 3.85 -11.98 23.11
CA PHE A 46 4.68 -13.18 23.21
C PHE A 46 6.17 -12.85 23.32
N LYS A 47 6.61 -12.54 24.54
CA LYS A 47 7.99 -12.15 24.83
C LYS A 47 9.05 -13.16 24.35
N CYS A 48 8.78 -14.46 24.44
CA CYS A 48 9.70 -15.48 23.94
C CYS A 48 9.89 -15.39 22.42
N GLU A 49 8.84 -15.10 21.65
CA GLU A 49 8.96 -14.88 20.20
C GLU A 49 9.64 -13.55 19.87
N ALA A 50 9.46 -12.53 20.71
CA ALA A 50 10.20 -11.26 20.61
C ALA A 50 11.71 -11.47 20.82
N GLU A 51 12.11 -12.27 21.81
CA GLU A 51 13.50 -12.64 22.08
C GLU A 51 14.13 -13.40 20.90
N LYS A 52 13.39 -14.35 20.31
CA LYS A 52 13.82 -15.05 19.08
C LYS A 52 14.05 -14.08 17.93
N CYS A 53 13.15 -13.10 17.72
CA CYS A 53 13.35 -12.06 16.72
C CYS A 53 14.59 -11.23 17.02
N TYR A 54 14.74 -10.74 18.26
CA TYR A 54 15.86 -9.90 18.67
C TYR A 54 17.21 -10.57 18.39
N ASN A 55 17.33 -11.85 18.75
CA ASN A 55 18.55 -12.64 18.60
C ASN A 55 18.82 -13.07 17.15
N SER A 56 17.83 -13.01 16.25
CA SER A 56 18.00 -13.40 14.86
C SER A 56 18.57 -12.28 14.00
N GLY A 57 19.61 -12.58 13.20
CA GLY A 57 20.21 -11.71 12.19
C GLY A 57 19.22 -11.15 11.16
N SER A 58 18.14 -11.88 10.88
CA SER A 58 17.15 -11.61 9.82
C SER A 58 15.91 -10.85 10.29
N CYS A 59 15.81 -10.50 11.58
CA CYS A 59 14.63 -9.82 12.13
C CYS A 59 14.45 -8.40 11.60
N MET A 60 13.46 -8.20 10.72
CA MET A 60 13.08 -6.88 10.19
C MET A 60 12.32 -6.01 11.21
N TYR A 61 11.90 -6.60 12.34
CA TYR A 61 11.06 -5.95 13.34
C TYR A 61 11.80 -5.51 14.61
N ARG A 62 13.14 -5.50 14.61
CA ARG A 62 13.94 -5.09 15.79
C ARG A 62 13.55 -3.72 16.32
N ASN A 63 13.24 -2.78 15.43
CA ASN A 63 12.88 -1.40 15.78
C ASN A 63 11.47 -1.25 16.40
N VAL A 64 10.65 -2.32 16.40
CA VAL A 64 9.28 -2.29 16.93
C VAL A 64 9.09 -3.21 18.14
N LEU A 65 10.16 -3.81 18.65
CA LEU A 65 10.15 -4.56 19.91
C LEU A 65 10.03 -3.59 21.10
N ASP A 66 9.38 -4.03 22.18
CA ASP A 66 9.24 -3.31 23.46
C ASP A 66 8.58 -1.91 23.38
N THR A 67 7.75 -1.68 22.37
CA THR A 67 6.99 -0.43 22.22
C THR A 67 5.88 -0.25 23.27
N GLY A 68 5.53 -1.30 24.03
CA GLY A 68 4.42 -1.30 24.98
C GLY A 68 3.02 -1.31 24.34
N LEU A 69 2.94 -1.34 23.01
CA LEU A 69 1.68 -1.43 22.27
C LEU A 69 0.98 -2.77 22.51
N CYS A 70 -0.32 -2.73 22.75
CA CYS A 70 -1.12 -3.90 23.10
C CYS A 70 -2.44 -3.91 22.32
N TRP A 71 -3.16 -5.04 22.33
CA TRP A 71 -4.44 -5.15 21.65
C TRP A 71 -5.56 -4.40 22.38
N GLY A 72 -5.57 -4.44 23.71
CA GLY A 72 -6.57 -3.81 24.57
C GLY A 72 -7.29 -4.78 25.51
N TYR A 73 -7.18 -6.09 25.27
CA TYR A 73 -7.77 -7.12 26.14
C TYR A 73 -6.81 -7.62 27.23
N GLU A 74 -5.52 -7.33 27.11
CA GLU A 74 -4.51 -7.70 28.09
C GLU A 74 -4.75 -6.98 29.44
N THR A 75 -4.36 -7.61 30.55
CA THR A 75 -4.65 -7.13 31.91
C THR A 75 -3.99 -5.78 32.23
N ASN A 76 -2.77 -5.56 31.73
CA ASN A 76 -1.96 -4.37 32.03
C ASN A 76 -1.83 -3.41 30.82
N CYS A 77 -2.75 -3.46 29.86
CA CYS A 77 -2.72 -2.60 28.68
C CYS A 77 -3.32 -1.21 28.97
N PRO A 78 -2.53 -0.12 28.94
CA PRO A 78 -3.08 1.23 29.04
C PRO A 78 -3.95 1.57 27.83
N HIS A 79 -5.06 2.28 28.05
CA HIS A 79 -6.01 2.59 26.98
C HIS A 79 -5.38 3.29 25.76
N HIS A 80 -4.42 4.19 25.98
CA HIS A 80 -3.74 4.92 24.89
C HIS A 80 -2.73 4.08 24.09
N LEU A 81 -2.35 2.89 24.59
CA LEU A 81 -1.47 1.94 23.91
C LEU A 81 -2.24 0.77 23.25
N GLY A 82 -3.56 0.71 23.47
CA GLY A 82 -4.45 -0.25 22.84
C GLY A 82 -4.51 -0.11 21.32
N TYR A 83 -5.10 -1.08 20.63
CA TYR A 83 -5.31 -0.97 19.18
C TYR A 83 -6.49 -0.04 18.83
N SER A 84 -7.47 0.06 19.71
CA SER A 84 -8.70 0.81 19.48
C SER A 84 -8.46 2.32 19.37
N SER A 85 -9.00 2.93 18.33
CA SER A 85 -9.15 4.39 18.18
C SER A 85 -10.58 4.85 18.45
N ALA A 86 -11.39 4.01 19.11
CA ALA A 86 -12.80 4.27 19.31
C ALA A 86 -13.04 5.59 20.02
N HIS A 87 -14.00 6.35 19.50
CA HIS A 87 -14.38 7.62 20.10
C HIS A 87 -15.88 7.86 19.91
N CYS A 88 -16.44 8.67 20.81
CA CYS A 88 -17.87 8.98 20.82
C CYS A 88 -18.02 10.52 20.76
N PRO A 89 -18.36 11.13 19.62
CA PRO A 89 -18.68 12.55 19.56
C PRO A 89 -20.01 12.88 20.26
N GLY A 90 -20.22 14.15 20.64
CA GLY A 90 -21.45 14.67 21.26
C GLY A 90 -21.68 14.24 22.72
N ASP A 91 -22.87 14.50 23.26
CA ASP A 91 -23.25 14.05 24.61
C ASP A 91 -23.68 12.58 24.63
N HIS A 92 -23.66 11.96 25.82
CA HIS A 92 -24.16 10.60 26.00
C HIS A 92 -25.69 10.55 25.82
N LYS A 93 -26.19 9.51 25.15
CA LYS A 93 -27.62 9.28 24.89
C LYS A 93 -27.98 7.80 25.03
N GLY A 94 -29.25 7.50 25.25
CA GLY A 94 -29.77 6.13 25.34
C GLY A 94 -29.68 5.57 26.76
N TRP A 95 -29.26 4.30 26.89
CA TRP A 95 -29.27 3.54 28.15
C TRP A 95 -28.02 3.70 29.02
N VAL A 96 -27.13 4.65 28.71
CA VAL A 96 -25.90 4.93 29.49
C VAL A 96 -26.05 6.22 30.27
N SER A 97 -25.50 6.28 31.49
CA SER A 97 -25.69 7.42 32.42
C SER A 97 -24.58 8.47 32.37
N SER A 98 -23.48 8.21 31.65
CA SER A 98 -22.37 9.16 31.53
C SER A 98 -21.55 8.98 30.24
N LYS A 99 -20.77 10.01 29.89
CA LYS A 99 -19.88 9.98 28.71
C LYS A 99 -18.77 8.92 28.80
N PRO A 100 -18.06 8.75 29.94
CA PRO A 100 -17.09 7.67 30.08
C PRO A 100 -17.74 6.28 29.96
N GLN A 101 -18.94 6.11 30.52
CA GLN A 101 -19.67 4.85 30.42
C GLN A 101 -20.12 4.57 28.97
N GLN A 102 -20.45 5.59 28.20
CA GLN A 102 -20.76 5.45 26.77
C GLN A 102 -19.58 4.82 26.01
N LEU A 103 -18.37 5.37 26.15
CA LEU A 103 -17.17 4.84 25.51
C LEU A 103 -16.83 3.44 26.02
N GLN A 104 -16.87 3.23 27.34
CA GLN A 104 -16.59 1.92 27.94
C GLN A 104 -17.56 0.84 27.45
N THR A 105 -18.84 1.19 27.29
CA THR A 105 -19.86 0.28 26.76
C THR A 105 -19.51 -0.11 25.32
N PHE A 106 -19.18 0.85 24.46
CA PHE A 106 -18.75 0.57 23.09
C PHE A 106 -17.54 -0.35 23.04
N LEU A 107 -16.49 -0.05 23.82
CA LEU A 107 -15.28 -0.87 23.85
C LEU A 107 -15.57 -2.30 24.32
N SER A 108 -16.48 -2.46 25.29
CA SER A 108 -16.84 -3.77 25.84
C SER A 108 -17.74 -4.61 24.93
N GLN A 109 -18.59 -3.98 24.12
CA GLN A 109 -19.59 -4.67 23.30
C GLN A 109 -19.17 -4.82 21.83
N ALA A 110 -18.44 -3.85 21.30
CA ALA A 110 -18.19 -3.67 19.87
C ALA A 110 -16.68 -3.70 19.50
N ASP A 111 -15.77 -3.87 20.45
CA ASP A 111 -14.31 -3.81 20.24
C ASP A 111 -13.58 -4.94 20.99
N PHE A 112 -12.26 -4.84 21.13
CA PHE A 112 -11.41 -5.81 21.86
C PHE A 112 -11.82 -6.02 23.33
N GLY A 113 -12.63 -5.13 23.93
CA GLY A 113 -13.24 -5.40 25.23
C GLY A 113 -14.21 -6.58 25.22
N PHE A 114 -14.86 -6.88 24.08
CA PHE A 114 -15.66 -8.10 23.92
C PHE A 114 -14.77 -9.34 23.99
N VAL A 115 -13.62 -9.32 23.31
CA VAL A 115 -12.61 -10.40 23.38
C VAL A 115 -12.15 -10.59 24.82
N LYS A 116 -11.90 -9.49 25.55
CA LYS A 116 -11.55 -9.54 26.97
C LYS A 116 -12.61 -10.25 27.80
N GLN A 117 -13.89 -9.94 27.61
CA GLN A 117 -14.99 -10.60 28.32
C GLN A 117 -15.05 -12.09 28.01
N GLN A 118 -14.90 -12.48 26.74
CA GLN A 118 -14.88 -13.90 26.33
C GLN A 118 -13.69 -14.67 26.91
N ILE A 119 -12.52 -14.03 27.05
CA ILE A 119 -11.35 -14.62 27.71
C ILE A 119 -11.59 -14.77 29.22
N GLN A 120 -12.13 -13.74 29.86
CA GLN A 120 -12.36 -13.72 31.31
C GLN A 120 -13.48 -14.66 31.76
N SER A 121 -14.44 -14.96 30.88
CA SER A 121 -15.55 -15.86 31.18
C SER A 121 -15.24 -17.34 30.97
N LYS A 122 -14.03 -17.67 30.50
CA LYS A 122 -13.64 -19.07 30.28
C LYS A 122 -13.55 -19.84 31.58
N THR A 123 -14.11 -21.04 31.57
CA THR A 123 -14.01 -21.97 32.68
C THR A 123 -13.78 -23.39 32.16
N LEU A 124 -13.11 -24.20 32.98
CA LEU A 124 -12.92 -25.62 32.71
C LEU A 124 -14.24 -26.35 32.93
N MET A 125 -14.69 -27.04 31.87
CA MET A 125 -15.81 -27.97 31.91
C MET A 125 -15.30 -29.37 32.22
N CYS A 126 -14.16 -29.75 31.65
CA CYS A 126 -13.50 -31.02 31.90
C CYS A 126 -11.99 -30.79 32.13
N GLU A 127 -11.52 -31.18 33.31
CA GLU A 127 -10.19 -30.88 33.86
C GLU A 127 -9.29 -32.12 33.77
N PRO A 128 -8.08 -32.02 33.18
CA PRO A 128 -7.13 -33.11 33.16
C PRO A 128 -6.55 -33.34 34.56
N THR A 129 -6.50 -34.61 34.97
CA THR A 129 -5.90 -35.05 36.24
C THR A 129 -4.47 -35.59 36.07
N ALA A 130 -4.10 -35.97 34.84
CA ALA A 130 -2.75 -36.40 34.47
C ALA A 130 -2.32 -35.82 33.11
N ASP A 131 -1.01 -35.82 32.84
CA ASP A 131 -0.48 -35.37 31.55
C ASP A 131 -0.99 -36.25 30.40
N GLY A 132 -1.44 -35.61 29.32
CA GLY A 132 -2.02 -36.30 28.16
C GLY A 132 -3.52 -36.57 28.25
N GLU A 133 -4.16 -36.28 29.39
CA GLU A 133 -5.62 -36.33 29.52
C GLU A 133 -6.32 -35.21 28.73
N SER A 134 -7.63 -35.40 28.55
CA SER A 134 -8.48 -34.48 27.80
C SER A 134 -8.72 -33.19 28.58
N LEU A 135 -8.93 -32.11 27.83
CA LEU A 135 -9.28 -30.79 28.36
C LEU A 135 -10.50 -30.29 27.60
N LEU A 136 -11.47 -29.70 28.30
CA LEU A 136 -12.50 -28.88 27.68
C LEU A 136 -12.65 -27.58 28.47
N GLU A 137 -12.34 -26.47 27.82
CA GLU A 137 -12.48 -25.11 28.33
C GLU A 137 -13.50 -24.35 27.46
N CYS A 138 -14.49 -23.70 28.06
CA CYS A 138 -15.51 -22.94 27.33
C CYS A 138 -15.78 -21.58 27.97
N SER A 139 -16.12 -20.59 27.15
CA SER A 139 -16.68 -19.31 27.60
C SER A 139 -18.15 -19.45 28.00
N SER A 140 -18.71 -18.40 28.63
CA SER A 140 -20.12 -18.37 29.03
C SER A 140 -21.07 -18.77 27.89
N TYR A 141 -22.11 -19.50 28.26
CA TYR A 141 -23.12 -20.04 27.35
C TYR A 141 -22.57 -20.95 26.25
N LEU A 142 -21.35 -21.47 26.42
CA LEU A 142 -20.68 -22.35 25.46
C LEU A 142 -20.57 -21.71 24.06
N GLN A 143 -20.35 -20.38 24.02
CA GLN A 143 -20.22 -19.63 22.76
C GLN A 143 -18.89 -19.91 22.06
N PHE A 144 -17.82 -20.08 22.83
CA PHE A 144 -16.51 -20.51 22.38
C PHE A 144 -16.04 -21.67 23.26
N CYS A 145 -15.49 -22.72 22.66
CA CYS A 145 -14.85 -23.81 23.38
C CYS A 145 -13.51 -24.20 22.76
N ARG A 146 -12.55 -24.59 23.59
CA ARG A 146 -11.29 -25.22 23.18
C ARG A 146 -11.17 -26.57 23.87
N GLY A 147 -10.77 -27.57 23.11
CA GLY A 147 -10.48 -28.89 23.66
C GLY A 147 -9.13 -29.45 23.25
N LYS A 148 -8.61 -30.34 24.10
CA LYS A 148 -7.42 -31.16 23.82
C LYS A 148 -7.76 -32.63 24.00
N SER A 149 -7.21 -33.47 23.13
CA SER A 149 -7.42 -34.92 23.12
C SER A 149 -8.91 -35.27 23.20
N LEU A 150 -9.73 -34.78 22.26
CA LEU A 150 -11.18 -35.01 22.24
C LEU A 150 -11.58 -36.12 21.28
N TYR A 151 -12.55 -36.93 21.69
CA TYR A 151 -13.18 -37.99 20.90
C TYR A 151 -14.50 -37.50 20.30
N LEU A 152 -14.70 -37.72 19.00
CA LEU A 152 -15.97 -37.51 18.30
C LEU A 152 -16.35 -38.74 17.47
N ASP A 153 -17.61 -39.16 17.55
CA ASP A 153 -18.14 -40.32 16.82
C ASP A 153 -19.08 -39.89 15.67
N PHE A 154 -18.68 -40.20 14.44
CA PHE A 154 -19.44 -39.87 13.23
C PHE A 154 -19.97 -41.12 12.51
N ARG A 155 -20.10 -42.26 13.20
CA ARG A 155 -20.58 -43.52 12.61
C ARG A 155 -22.03 -43.48 12.15
N ASP A 156 -22.85 -42.59 12.70
CA ASP A 156 -24.27 -42.44 12.31
C ASP A 156 -24.48 -41.48 11.14
N LEU A 157 -23.46 -40.68 10.76
CA LEU A 157 -23.57 -39.73 9.65
C LEU A 157 -23.95 -40.37 8.30
N PRO A 158 -23.45 -41.55 7.89
CA PRO A 158 -23.86 -42.18 6.62
C PRO A 158 -25.36 -42.48 6.52
N ALA A 159 -26.04 -42.66 7.65
CA ALA A 159 -27.48 -42.91 7.68
C ALA A 159 -28.33 -41.64 7.48
N ARG A 160 -27.72 -40.45 7.63
CA ARG A 160 -28.37 -39.14 7.55
C ARG A 160 -28.16 -38.53 6.16
N LYS A 161 -29.25 -38.24 5.46
CA LYS A 161 -29.24 -37.69 4.08
C LYS A 161 -29.55 -36.20 4.03
N GLU A 162 -29.99 -35.63 5.13
CA GLU A 162 -30.34 -34.22 5.27
C GLU A 162 -29.10 -33.31 5.32
N SER A 163 -29.31 -32.01 5.08
CA SER A 163 -28.30 -30.98 5.40
C SER A 163 -28.21 -30.78 6.91
N PHE A 164 -26.98 -30.68 7.38
CA PHE A 164 -26.67 -30.46 8.79
C PHE A 164 -26.65 -28.97 9.16
N ARG A 165 -26.76 -28.08 8.17
CA ARG A 165 -26.93 -26.65 8.38
C ARG A 165 -28.11 -26.37 9.31
N TYR A 166 -27.84 -25.64 10.38
CA TYR A 166 -28.78 -25.28 11.44
C TYR A 166 -29.32 -26.45 12.28
N LYS A 167 -28.78 -27.65 12.17
CA LYS A 167 -29.15 -28.77 13.03
C LYS A 167 -28.49 -28.66 14.40
N MET A 168 -29.25 -29.05 15.43
CA MET A 168 -28.85 -29.02 16.84
C MET A 168 -28.55 -30.42 17.40
N ASP A 169 -28.68 -31.45 16.57
CA ASP A 169 -28.64 -32.86 16.96
C ASP A 169 -27.55 -33.62 16.18
N VAL A 170 -26.49 -32.94 15.77
CA VAL A 170 -25.41 -33.55 14.96
C VAL A 170 -24.64 -34.57 15.80
N LEU A 171 -24.34 -34.24 17.04
CA LEU A 171 -23.77 -35.13 18.04
C LEU A 171 -24.84 -35.46 19.09
N LYS A 172 -24.87 -36.72 19.52
CA LYS A 172 -25.77 -37.25 20.53
C LYS A 172 -24.97 -37.78 21.71
N LYS A 173 -25.67 -38.22 22.75
CA LYS A 173 -25.10 -38.90 23.91
C LYS A 173 -24.16 -40.04 23.48
N GLY A 174 -22.96 -40.10 24.06
CA GLY A 174 -21.92 -41.08 23.73
C GLY A 174 -21.12 -40.80 22.45
N GLN A 175 -21.39 -39.69 21.74
CA GLN A 175 -20.68 -39.34 20.50
C GLN A 175 -19.62 -38.25 20.67
N ILE A 176 -19.47 -37.68 21.86
CA ILE A 176 -18.42 -36.71 22.18
C ILE A 176 -17.95 -36.92 23.61
N GLY A 177 -16.64 -36.89 23.83
CA GLY A 177 -16.09 -37.08 25.17
C GLY A 177 -14.58 -36.99 25.25
N GLY A 178 -14.08 -37.22 26.46
CA GLY A 178 -12.65 -37.23 26.77
C GLY A 178 -12.33 -37.84 28.12
N LYS A 179 -11.07 -38.24 28.33
CA LYS A 179 -10.58 -38.72 29.62
C LYS A 179 -10.21 -37.54 30.51
N CYS A 180 -11.07 -37.19 31.45
CA CYS A 180 -10.86 -36.04 32.34
C CYS A 180 -11.88 -36.04 33.47
N LYS A 181 -11.67 -35.21 34.49
CA LYS A 181 -12.67 -34.97 35.53
C LYS A 181 -13.73 -33.98 35.01
N LEU A 182 -14.89 -34.50 34.61
CA LEU A 182 -15.99 -33.70 34.07
C LEU A 182 -16.81 -33.02 35.18
N ASN A 183 -17.06 -31.71 35.03
CA ASN A 183 -18.02 -30.97 35.85
C ASN A 183 -19.37 -30.89 35.14
N GLU A 184 -20.16 -31.96 35.26
CA GLU A 184 -21.45 -32.09 34.57
C GLU A 184 -22.44 -30.99 34.95
N TYR A 185 -22.51 -30.62 36.24
CA TYR A 185 -23.39 -29.54 36.70
C TYR A 185 -23.08 -28.22 35.99
N ARG A 186 -21.80 -27.84 35.92
CA ARG A 186 -21.38 -26.61 35.24
C ARG A 186 -21.70 -26.65 33.76
N LEU A 187 -21.34 -27.75 33.08
CA LEU A 187 -21.60 -27.93 31.65
C LEU A 187 -23.09 -27.75 31.33
N GLN A 188 -23.98 -28.38 32.11
CA GLN A 188 -25.42 -28.24 31.92
C GLN A 188 -25.94 -26.83 32.26
N SER A 189 -25.38 -26.18 33.28
CA SER A 189 -25.76 -24.80 33.64
C SER A 189 -25.42 -23.78 32.54
N GLU A 190 -24.31 -23.98 31.83
CA GLU A 190 -23.91 -23.14 30.70
C GLU A 190 -24.64 -23.53 29.40
N ALA A 191 -25.15 -24.75 29.28
CA ALA A 191 -25.87 -25.24 28.10
C ALA A 191 -27.32 -24.72 27.95
N THR A 192 -27.71 -23.69 28.70
CA THR A 192 -29.09 -23.14 28.73
C THR A 192 -29.51 -22.48 27.42
N HIS A 193 -28.56 -21.91 26.67
CA HIS A 193 -28.85 -21.20 25.42
C HIS A 193 -28.64 -22.13 24.23
N GLN A 194 -29.66 -22.90 23.86
CA GLN A 194 -29.58 -23.83 22.72
C GLN A 194 -29.99 -23.14 21.42
N SER A 195 -29.03 -22.91 20.53
CA SER A 195 -29.32 -22.45 19.18
C SER A 195 -28.17 -22.81 18.23
N PRO A 196 -28.47 -23.21 16.99
CA PRO A 196 -27.46 -23.79 16.10
C PRO A 196 -26.32 -22.83 15.75
N LEU A 197 -26.56 -21.51 15.76
CA LEU A 197 -25.57 -20.48 15.40
C LEU A 197 -25.34 -19.44 16.51
N GLN A 198 -25.78 -19.73 17.74
CA GLN A 198 -25.54 -18.85 18.90
C GLN A 198 -24.60 -19.49 19.91
N SER A 199 -24.61 -20.81 20.04
CA SER A 199 -23.73 -21.53 20.95
C SER A 199 -23.39 -22.93 20.41
N TRP A 200 -22.37 -23.54 21.01
CA TRP A 200 -22.06 -24.96 20.86
C TRP A 200 -22.79 -25.83 21.89
N ALA A 201 -23.69 -25.24 22.69
CA ALA A 201 -24.46 -25.96 23.69
C ALA A 201 -25.19 -27.21 23.15
N PRO A 202 -25.81 -27.19 21.95
CA PRO A 202 -26.50 -28.36 21.44
C PRO A 202 -25.62 -29.61 21.31
N GLU A 203 -24.34 -29.43 20.97
CA GLU A 203 -23.38 -30.51 20.84
C GLU A 203 -22.64 -30.78 22.15
N MET A 204 -22.22 -29.73 22.86
CA MET A 204 -21.39 -29.83 24.06
C MET A 204 -22.15 -30.41 25.26
N GLN A 205 -23.48 -30.26 25.34
CA GLN A 205 -24.29 -30.86 26.41
C GLN A 205 -24.18 -32.39 26.48
N HIS A 206 -23.71 -33.03 25.40
CA HIS A 206 -23.53 -34.48 25.28
C HIS A 206 -22.10 -34.95 25.59
N PHE A 207 -21.22 -34.06 26.07
CA PHE A 207 -19.86 -34.42 26.44
C PHE A 207 -19.82 -35.37 27.63
N GLU A 208 -19.13 -36.50 27.47
CA GLU A 208 -19.00 -37.53 28.50
C GLU A 208 -17.55 -37.78 28.91
N GLU A 209 -17.37 -38.20 30.17
CA GLU A 209 -16.09 -38.70 30.66
C GLU A 209 -15.85 -40.12 30.12
N LEU A 210 -14.71 -40.33 29.48
CA LEU A 210 -14.29 -41.62 28.94
C LEU A 210 -13.31 -42.34 29.89
N PRO A 211 -13.33 -43.69 29.92
CA PRO A 211 -12.46 -44.45 30.82
C PRO A 211 -11.00 -44.47 30.35
N ASP A 212 -10.77 -44.48 29.03
CA ASP A 212 -9.47 -44.69 28.39
C ASP A 212 -8.84 -43.38 27.90
N PHE A 213 -7.51 -43.32 27.88
CA PHE A 213 -6.77 -42.20 27.28
C PHE A 213 -7.04 -42.10 25.78
N ILE A 214 -7.07 -40.86 25.28
CA ILE A 214 -7.19 -40.60 23.84
C ILE A 214 -5.78 -40.44 23.27
N ASN A 215 -5.22 -41.56 22.81
CA ASN A 215 -3.92 -41.62 22.14
C ASN A 215 -3.92 -42.72 21.06
N GLU A 216 -2.89 -42.76 20.22
CA GLU A 216 -2.82 -43.73 19.11
C GLU A 216 -2.75 -45.19 19.59
N GLU A 217 -2.30 -45.42 20.82
CA GLU A 217 -2.16 -46.75 21.44
C GLU A 217 -3.50 -47.33 21.93
N SER A 218 -4.45 -46.48 22.34
CA SER A 218 -5.72 -46.92 22.92
C SER A 218 -6.72 -47.47 21.89
N GLN A 219 -6.46 -47.25 20.59
CA GLN A 219 -7.32 -47.70 19.47
C GLN A 219 -8.81 -47.28 19.60
N VAL A 220 -9.09 -46.25 20.40
CA VAL A 220 -10.45 -45.73 20.62
C VAL A 220 -11.00 -45.06 19.35
N CYS A 221 -10.12 -44.51 18.52
CA CYS A 221 -10.45 -43.82 17.27
C CYS A 221 -9.90 -44.51 16.03
N ASP A 222 -10.61 -44.34 14.92
CA ASP A 222 -10.19 -44.84 13.60
C ASP A 222 -9.26 -43.83 12.90
N ILE A 223 -9.38 -42.54 13.25
CA ILE A 223 -8.55 -41.44 12.72
C ILE A 223 -8.07 -40.56 13.86
N PHE A 224 -6.78 -40.23 13.85
CA PHE A 224 -6.18 -39.21 14.72
C PHE A 224 -5.80 -37.97 13.91
N ILE A 225 -6.26 -36.81 14.37
CA ILE A 225 -5.94 -35.51 13.76
C ILE A 225 -5.02 -34.75 14.71
N ASN A 226 -3.73 -34.77 14.36
CA ASN A 226 -2.67 -34.15 15.16
C ASN A 226 -2.55 -32.64 14.94
N LYS A 227 -3.04 -32.12 13.80
CA LYS A 227 -3.03 -30.68 13.52
C LYS A 227 -4.18 -29.96 14.25
N PRO A 228 -3.96 -28.74 14.78
CA PRO A 228 -5.03 -27.95 15.38
C PRO A 228 -6.18 -27.75 14.39
N THR A 229 -7.41 -28.01 14.82
CA THR A 229 -8.59 -27.97 13.94
C THR A 229 -9.65 -27.00 14.46
N PHE A 230 -10.07 -26.05 13.62
CA PHE A 230 -11.22 -25.19 13.88
C PHE A 230 -12.46 -25.80 13.25
N ILE A 231 -13.51 -25.99 14.05
CA ILE A 231 -14.79 -26.54 13.59
C ILE A 231 -15.78 -25.40 13.35
N MET A 232 -16.21 -25.20 12.11
CA MET A 232 -17.01 -24.03 11.71
C MET A 232 -18.46 -24.42 11.37
N LYS A 233 -19.43 -23.84 12.08
CA LYS A 233 -20.84 -23.79 11.64
C LYS A 233 -21.08 -22.51 10.84
N ILE A 234 -21.29 -22.66 9.54
CA ILE A 234 -21.45 -21.53 8.59
C ILE A 234 -22.92 -21.08 8.53
N ASP A 235 -23.15 -19.77 8.54
CA ASP A 235 -24.48 -19.18 8.30
C ASP A 235 -24.92 -19.32 6.83
N ALA A 236 -24.28 -18.59 5.91
CA ALA A 236 -24.58 -18.68 4.48
C ALA A 236 -23.35 -18.47 3.61
N THR A 237 -23.15 -19.32 2.60
CA THR A 237 -21.95 -19.28 1.75
C THR A 237 -22.04 -18.32 0.56
N VAL A 238 -23.25 -17.93 0.14
CA VAL A 238 -23.49 -17.12 -1.07
C VAL A 238 -23.69 -15.64 -0.75
N ASN A 239 -24.18 -15.32 0.46
CA ASN A 239 -24.45 -13.96 0.86
C ASN A 239 -23.25 -13.39 1.63
N MET A 240 -22.60 -12.37 1.07
CA MET A 240 -21.41 -11.75 1.68
C MET A 240 -21.65 -11.27 3.12
N TYR A 241 -22.80 -10.63 3.40
CA TYR A 241 -23.10 -10.12 4.74
C TYR A 241 -23.04 -11.22 5.79
N HIS A 242 -23.72 -12.34 5.54
CA HIS A 242 -23.75 -13.49 6.44
C HIS A 242 -22.41 -14.22 6.47
N HIS A 243 -21.75 -14.42 5.33
CA HIS A 243 -20.50 -15.17 5.31
C HIS A 243 -19.34 -14.42 6.00
N PHE A 244 -19.34 -13.09 5.90
CA PHE A 244 -18.35 -12.28 6.61
C PHE A 244 -18.59 -12.22 8.12
N CYS A 245 -19.81 -12.52 8.61
CA CYS A 245 -20.00 -12.84 10.03
C CYS A 245 -19.13 -14.06 10.42
N ASP A 246 -19.08 -15.11 9.60
CA ASP A 246 -18.32 -16.32 9.90
C ASP A 246 -16.82 -16.01 9.97
N PHE A 247 -16.29 -15.29 8.97
CA PHE A 247 -14.86 -14.90 8.96
C PHE A 247 -14.50 -13.95 10.09
N PHE A 248 -15.36 -12.99 10.40
CA PHE A 248 -15.14 -12.04 11.47
C PHE A 248 -15.13 -12.73 12.85
N ASN A 249 -16.07 -13.64 13.09
CA ASN A 249 -16.11 -14.38 14.35
C ASN A 249 -14.98 -15.40 14.47
N LEU A 250 -14.53 -16.01 13.36
CA LEU A 250 -13.32 -16.81 13.34
C LEU A 250 -12.09 -15.98 13.70
N TYR A 251 -11.92 -14.81 13.09
CA TYR A 251 -10.82 -13.88 13.44
C TYR A 251 -10.85 -13.47 14.91
N THR A 252 -12.04 -13.11 15.42
CA THR A 252 -12.23 -12.79 16.84
C THR A 252 -11.87 -13.98 17.73
N SER A 253 -12.20 -15.20 17.30
CA SER A 253 -11.89 -16.43 18.02
C SER A 253 -10.38 -16.74 18.05
N LEU A 254 -9.60 -16.27 17.07
CA LEU A 254 -8.13 -16.37 17.13
C LEU A 254 -7.59 -15.60 18.33
N HIS A 255 -8.12 -14.40 18.59
CA HIS A 255 -7.75 -13.61 19.76
C HIS A 255 -8.23 -14.25 21.06
N VAL A 256 -9.47 -14.78 21.09
CA VAL A 256 -9.97 -15.52 22.27
C VAL A 256 -9.08 -16.74 22.53
N ASN A 257 -8.59 -17.42 21.48
CA ASN A 257 -7.69 -18.57 21.59
C ASN A 257 -6.21 -18.18 21.86
N GLY A 258 -5.88 -16.89 21.92
CA GLY A 258 -4.53 -16.30 21.90
C GLY A 258 -3.58 -16.62 23.06
N SER A 259 -3.80 -17.71 23.79
CA SER A 259 -2.91 -18.26 24.81
C SER A 259 -1.63 -18.91 24.24
N HIS A 260 -1.54 -19.12 22.92
CA HIS A 260 -0.43 -19.82 22.26
C HIS A 260 0.22 -18.94 21.18
N PRO A 261 1.56 -18.99 21.01
CA PRO A 261 2.26 -18.23 19.96
C PRO A 261 1.73 -18.50 18.55
N GLU A 262 1.20 -19.69 18.29
CA GLU A 262 0.66 -20.05 16.97
C GLU A 262 -0.76 -19.51 16.69
N MET A 263 -1.28 -18.55 17.46
CA MET A 263 -2.66 -18.05 17.28
C MET A 263 -3.00 -17.61 15.85
N PHE A 264 -2.02 -17.07 15.12
CA PHE A 264 -2.16 -16.61 13.74
C PHE A 264 -1.50 -17.55 12.71
N SER A 265 -1.16 -18.77 13.12
CA SER A 265 -0.63 -19.78 12.20
C SER A 265 -1.67 -20.13 11.14
N ARG A 266 -1.21 -20.35 9.91
CA ARG A 266 -2.03 -20.85 8.80
C ARG A 266 -1.95 -22.38 8.69
N ASP A 267 -1.08 -23.04 9.46
CA ASP A 267 -1.03 -24.51 9.50
C ASP A 267 -2.07 -25.09 10.47
N VAL A 268 -3.33 -24.75 10.21
CA VAL A 268 -4.49 -25.23 10.96
C VAL A 268 -5.49 -25.86 10.01
N ASN A 269 -6.22 -26.88 10.44
CA ASN A 269 -7.32 -27.43 9.67
C ASN A 269 -8.59 -26.63 9.94
N ILE A 270 -9.41 -26.47 8.90
CA ILE A 270 -10.76 -25.90 9.04
C ILE A 270 -11.75 -26.99 8.61
N LEU A 271 -12.60 -27.41 9.55
CA LEU A 271 -13.63 -28.41 9.35
C LEU A 271 -15.00 -27.73 9.33
N ILE A 272 -15.63 -27.69 8.16
CA ILE A 272 -17.00 -27.19 8.02
C ILE A 272 -17.98 -28.25 8.55
N TRP A 273 -18.86 -27.83 9.44
CA TRP A 273 -19.87 -28.66 10.10
C TRP A 273 -21.06 -28.99 9.18
N GLU A 274 -20.76 -29.57 8.02
CA GLU A 274 -21.71 -29.92 6.96
C GLU A 274 -21.18 -31.11 6.13
N THR A 275 -22.07 -31.89 5.52
CA THR A 275 -21.72 -33.04 4.65
C THR A 275 -21.67 -32.69 3.17
N TYR A 276 -22.20 -31.53 2.77
CA TYR A 276 -22.08 -30.99 1.42
C TYR A 276 -20.70 -30.35 1.20
N ALA A 277 -20.25 -30.32 -0.06
CA ALA A 277 -19.03 -29.63 -0.43
C ALA A 277 -19.19 -28.13 -0.21
N TYR A 278 -18.18 -27.50 0.40
CA TYR A 278 -18.16 -26.05 0.56
C TYR A 278 -17.91 -25.38 -0.79
N HIS A 279 -18.78 -24.44 -1.16
CA HIS A 279 -18.62 -23.59 -2.34
C HIS A 279 -19.09 -22.17 -2.03
N SER A 280 -18.26 -21.18 -2.37
CA SER A 280 -18.52 -19.76 -2.18
C SER A 280 -17.65 -18.92 -3.10
N ASN A 281 -18.19 -17.82 -3.62
CA ASN A 281 -17.42 -16.79 -4.32
C ASN A 281 -16.36 -16.13 -3.42
N PHE A 282 -16.56 -16.19 -2.10
CA PHE A 282 -15.67 -15.58 -1.12
C PHE A 282 -14.69 -16.61 -0.53
N GLY A 283 -14.66 -17.83 -1.08
CA GLY A 283 -13.86 -18.94 -0.56
C GLY A 283 -12.35 -18.66 -0.53
N ILE A 284 -11.85 -17.75 -1.37
CA ILE A 284 -10.45 -17.30 -1.31
C ILE A 284 -10.08 -16.67 0.04
N THR A 285 -11.06 -16.13 0.78
CA THR A 285 -10.88 -15.57 2.13
C THR A 285 -10.37 -16.60 3.12
N TRP A 286 -10.66 -17.89 2.94
CA TRP A 286 -10.08 -18.96 3.77
C TRP A 286 -8.56 -19.00 3.72
N SER A 287 -7.96 -18.58 2.60
CA SER A 287 -6.50 -18.52 2.49
C SER A 287 -5.86 -17.56 3.50
N ALA A 288 -6.63 -16.63 4.08
CA ALA A 288 -6.17 -15.77 5.16
C ALA A 288 -6.02 -16.49 6.51
N PHE A 289 -6.77 -17.59 6.71
CA PHE A 289 -6.84 -18.34 7.97
C PHE A 289 -6.09 -19.67 7.91
N THR A 290 -6.08 -20.33 6.74
CA THR A 290 -5.43 -21.63 6.57
C THR A 290 -4.71 -21.74 5.23
N GLN A 291 -3.67 -22.58 5.18
CA GLN A 291 -3.04 -23.06 3.95
C GLN A 291 -3.47 -24.49 3.59
N ASN A 292 -4.20 -25.16 4.50
CA ASN A 292 -4.69 -26.51 4.32
C ASN A 292 -6.04 -26.49 3.57
N PRO A 293 -6.39 -27.57 2.85
CA PRO A 293 -7.69 -27.68 2.20
C PRO A 293 -8.83 -27.69 3.22
N ILE A 294 -9.98 -27.12 2.83
CA ILE A 294 -11.17 -27.08 3.69
C ILE A 294 -11.78 -28.47 3.80
N LEU A 295 -11.86 -28.97 5.03
CA LEU A 295 -12.46 -30.24 5.37
C LEU A 295 -13.96 -30.06 5.62
N ASN A 296 -14.71 -31.15 5.47
CA ASN A 296 -16.13 -31.20 5.82
C ASN A 296 -16.47 -32.55 6.48
N LEU A 297 -17.65 -32.66 7.08
CA LEU A 297 -18.05 -33.87 7.81
C LEU A 297 -18.11 -35.12 6.92
N ARG A 298 -18.25 -34.96 5.59
CA ARG A 298 -18.19 -36.07 4.63
C ARG A 298 -16.89 -36.85 4.73
N SER A 299 -15.78 -36.18 5.03
CA SER A 299 -14.44 -36.80 5.13
C SER A 299 -14.33 -37.81 6.29
N PHE A 300 -15.24 -37.71 7.26
CA PHE A 300 -15.23 -38.51 8.49
C PHE A 300 -16.46 -39.40 8.66
N GLN A 301 -17.33 -39.48 7.64
CA GLN A 301 -18.52 -40.32 7.67
C GLN A 301 -18.18 -41.77 7.98
N GLY A 302 -18.86 -42.35 8.98
CA GLY A 302 -18.69 -43.76 9.35
C GLY A 302 -17.52 -44.04 10.29
N LYS A 303 -16.85 -43.00 10.84
CA LYS A 303 -15.60 -43.15 11.58
C LYS A 303 -15.65 -42.47 12.96
N ARG A 304 -14.82 -42.97 13.88
CA ARG A 304 -14.47 -42.33 15.15
C ARG A 304 -13.21 -41.50 14.97
N VAL A 305 -13.25 -40.24 15.36
CA VAL A 305 -12.19 -39.27 15.10
C VAL A 305 -11.72 -38.64 16.40
N CYS A 306 -10.42 -38.69 16.63
CA CYS A 306 -9.78 -38.10 17.80
C CYS A 306 -8.99 -36.86 17.36
N PHE A 307 -9.25 -35.73 18.01
CA PHE A 307 -8.55 -34.47 17.76
C PHE A 307 -7.56 -34.20 18.87
N ARG A 308 -6.29 -33.99 18.52
CA ARG A 308 -5.27 -33.56 19.48
C ARG A 308 -5.57 -32.18 20.03
N GLU A 309 -5.90 -31.24 19.15
CA GLU A 309 -6.38 -29.91 19.52
C GLU A 309 -7.54 -29.51 18.61
N VAL A 310 -8.61 -29.04 19.23
CA VAL A 310 -9.82 -28.60 18.52
C VAL A 310 -10.36 -27.31 19.12
N VAL A 311 -10.79 -26.41 18.25
CA VAL A 311 -11.40 -25.13 18.63
C VAL A 311 -12.79 -25.06 18.02
N PHE A 312 -13.75 -24.74 18.86
CA PHE A 312 -15.13 -24.41 18.54
C PHE A 312 -15.26 -22.88 18.65
N PRO A 313 -15.09 -22.15 17.53
CA PRO A 313 -15.04 -20.69 17.52
C PRO A 313 -16.42 -20.07 17.79
N LEU A 314 -16.40 -18.77 18.08
CA LEU A 314 -17.59 -17.93 18.18
C LEU A 314 -18.46 -18.05 16.92
N LEU A 315 -19.78 -18.01 17.12
CA LEU A 315 -20.75 -18.28 16.06
C LEU A 315 -21.38 -16.99 15.49
N PRO A 316 -21.82 -17.00 14.21
CA PRO A 316 -22.18 -15.78 13.48
C PRO A 316 -23.45 -15.06 13.96
N ARG A 317 -24.35 -15.71 14.71
CA ARG A 317 -25.66 -15.17 15.09
C ARG A 317 -25.88 -15.06 16.59
N MET A 318 -24.80 -14.97 17.37
CA MET A 318 -24.84 -14.80 18.83
C MET A 318 -25.76 -13.65 19.26
N ILE A 319 -26.46 -13.85 20.38
CA ILE A 319 -27.25 -12.79 21.02
C ILE A 319 -26.27 -11.76 21.58
N PHE A 320 -26.45 -10.49 21.22
CA PHE A 320 -25.49 -9.41 21.46
C PHE A 320 -24.08 -9.69 20.92
N GLY A 321 -23.98 -10.45 19.82
CA GLY A 321 -22.73 -10.75 19.14
C GLY A 321 -22.18 -9.58 18.34
N LEU A 322 -20.93 -9.66 17.87
CA LEU A 322 -20.18 -8.52 17.32
C LEU A 322 -20.48 -8.10 15.87
N TYR A 323 -21.24 -8.88 15.09
CA TYR A 323 -21.49 -8.52 13.68
C TYR A 323 -22.98 -8.55 13.32
N TYR A 324 -23.73 -9.54 13.81
CA TYR A 324 -25.17 -9.60 13.71
C TYR A 324 -25.77 -9.34 15.09
N ASN A 325 -26.78 -8.47 15.20
CA ASN A 325 -27.42 -8.08 16.47
C ASN A 325 -26.47 -7.43 17.50
N THR A 326 -25.42 -6.76 17.05
CA THR A 326 -24.50 -6.03 17.94
C THR A 326 -25.18 -4.81 18.52
N PRO A 327 -25.35 -4.72 19.85
CA PRO A 327 -25.87 -3.51 20.45
C PRO A 327 -24.80 -2.43 20.34
N ILE A 328 -25.05 -1.42 19.50
CA ILE A 328 -24.13 -0.30 19.38
C ILE A 328 -24.68 0.86 20.19
N VAL A 329 -23.93 1.26 21.21
CA VAL A 329 -24.23 2.47 21.96
C VAL A 329 -24.19 3.67 21.01
N TRP A 330 -25.11 4.61 21.22
CA TRP A 330 -25.31 5.74 20.33
C TRP A 330 -24.04 6.57 20.13
N GLY A 331 -23.81 7.08 18.92
CA GLY A 331 -22.76 8.04 18.58
C GLY A 331 -21.33 7.49 18.46
N CYS A 332 -20.97 6.41 19.18
CA CYS A 332 -19.62 5.85 19.12
C CYS A 332 -19.30 5.20 17.77
N ARG A 333 -18.03 5.23 17.37
CA ARG A 333 -17.54 4.69 16.09
C ARG A 333 -16.07 4.25 16.19
N GLU A 334 -15.56 3.65 15.12
CA GLU A 334 -14.17 3.20 14.92
C GLU A 334 -13.76 2.07 15.88
N SER A 335 -14.39 0.90 15.72
CA SER A 335 -13.97 -0.29 16.46
C SER A 335 -12.58 -0.75 16.00
N GLY A 336 -11.66 -0.86 16.95
CA GLY A 336 -10.33 -1.42 16.73
C GLY A 336 -10.39 -2.84 16.18
N LEU A 337 -11.30 -3.67 16.68
CA LEU A 337 -11.46 -5.06 16.23
C LEU A 337 -11.90 -5.17 14.76
N PHE A 338 -12.87 -4.35 14.32
CA PHE A 338 -13.31 -4.30 12.92
C PHE A 338 -12.23 -3.78 11.98
N HIS A 339 -11.53 -2.73 12.42
CA HIS A 339 -10.41 -2.17 11.68
C HIS A 339 -9.23 -3.16 11.57
N ALA A 340 -8.92 -3.91 12.64
CA ALA A 340 -7.90 -4.96 12.63
C ALA A 340 -8.30 -6.10 11.68
N PHE A 341 -9.54 -6.58 11.75
CA PHE A 341 -10.06 -7.61 10.84
C PHE A 341 -9.91 -7.20 9.36
N SER A 342 -10.31 -5.99 9.02
CA SER A 342 -10.17 -5.46 7.65
C SER A 342 -8.72 -5.49 7.17
N LYS A 343 -7.80 -4.95 7.97
CA LYS A 343 -6.35 -4.94 7.66
C LYS A 343 -5.76 -6.34 7.57
N PHE A 344 -6.20 -7.26 8.43
CA PHE A 344 -5.76 -8.65 8.41
C PHE A 344 -6.13 -9.33 7.09
N ILE A 345 -7.38 -9.23 6.65
CA ILE A 345 -7.84 -9.84 5.40
C ILE A 345 -7.14 -9.22 4.18
N LEU A 346 -7.09 -7.90 4.08
CA LEU A 346 -6.44 -7.20 2.97
C LEU A 346 -4.96 -7.60 2.85
N HIS A 347 -4.24 -7.66 3.97
CA HIS A 347 -2.84 -8.06 4.01
C HIS A 347 -2.62 -9.52 3.58
N ARG A 348 -3.37 -10.46 4.18
CA ARG A 348 -3.23 -11.89 3.89
C ARG A 348 -3.60 -12.25 2.46
N LEU A 349 -4.58 -11.55 1.89
CA LEU A 349 -4.96 -11.71 0.48
C LEU A 349 -4.05 -10.95 -0.49
N LYS A 350 -3.04 -10.24 0.01
CA LYS A 350 -2.10 -9.42 -0.76
C LYS A 350 -2.81 -8.38 -1.64
N ILE A 351 -3.86 -7.76 -1.11
CA ILE A 351 -4.55 -6.68 -1.80
C ILE A 351 -3.64 -5.44 -1.72
N PRO A 352 -3.21 -4.86 -2.87
CA PRO A 352 -2.37 -3.68 -2.86
C PRO A 352 -3.10 -2.54 -2.17
N LYS A 353 -2.38 -1.81 -1.31
CA LYS A 353 -2.86 -0.51 -0.84
C LYS A 353 -2.76 0.46 -2.00
N ARG A 354 -3.71 1.39 -2.11
CA ARG A 354 -3.61 2.52 -3.04
C ARG A 354 -2.33 3.30 -2.73
N ALA A 355 -1.29 3.07 -3.52
CA ALA A 355 0.04 3.63 -3.36
C ALA A 355 0.25 4.87 -4.23
N ALA A 356 -0.61 5.09 -5.22
CA ALA A 356 -0.58 6.23 -6.10
C ALA A 356 -2.00 6.67 -6.47
N ILE A 357 -2.18 7.98 -6.55
CA ILE A 357 -3.23 8.63 -7.31
C ILE A 357 -2.53 9.03 -8.61
N ASP A 358 -3.16 8.74 -9.74
CA ASP A 358 -2.67 9.09 -11.07
C ASP A 358 -2.17 10.55 -11.10
N PRO A 359 -0.86 10.80 -11.29
CA PRO A 359 -0.29 12.14 -11.26
C PRO A 359 -0.57 12.94 -12.54
N VAL A 360 -1.24 12.37 -13.55
CA VAL A 360 -1.35 12.99 -14.87
C VAL A 360 -2.55 13.96 -14.98
N ALA A 361 -3.45 13.99 -14.00
CA ALA A 361 -4.48 15.03 -13.91
C ALA A 361 -4.78 15.36 -12.44
N LYS A 362 -5.33 16.55 -12.15
CA LYS A 362 -5.79 16.93 -10.81
C LYS A 362 -6.46 15.72 -10.13
N PRO A 363 -6.01 15.28 -8.95
CA PRO A 363 -6.44 14.02 -8.35
C PRO A 363 -7.95 14.02 -8.18
N ARG A 364 -8.64 13.22 -9.01
CA ARG A 364 -10.09 13.12 -9.03
C ARG A 364 -10.55 12.15 -7.95
N ILE A 365 -11.59 12.53 -7.21
CA ILE A 365 -12.27 11.63 -6.27
C ILE A 365 -12.89 10.48 -7.06
N LYS A 366 -12.56 9.25 -6.68
CA LYS A 366 -13.03 8.02 -7.32
C LYS A 366 -14.35 7.57 -6.72
N ILE A 367 -15.37 7.51 -7.56
CA ILE A 367 -16.74 7.13 -7.20
C ILE A 367 -17.05 5.79 -7.85
N LEU A 368 -17.38 4.82 -7.01
CA LEU A 368 -17.82 3.51 -7.45
C LEU A 368 -19.33 3.37 -7.22
N LEU A 369 -20.08 3.16 -8.30
CA LEU A 369 -21.51 2.85 -8.24
C LEU A 369 -21.71 1.35 -8.42
N LEU A 370 -22.19 0.69 -7.37
CA LEU A 370 -22.56 -0.72 -7.37
C LEU A 370 -23.94 -0.90 -8.01
N SER A 371 -23.93 -1.37 -9.26
CA SER A 371 -25.14 -1.75 -9.98
C SER A 371 -25.61 -3.14 -9.54
N ARG A 372 -26.91 -3.40 -9.72
CA ARG A 372 -27.55 -4.68 -9.36
C ARG A 372 -28.32 -5.25 -10.54
N ASN A 373 -28.02 -6.50 -10.85
CA ASN A 373 -28.76 -7.30 -11.81
C ASN A 373 -29.69 -8.29 -11.10
N THR A 374 -30.51 -7.77 -10.20
CA THR A 374 -31.55 -8.52 -9.49
C THR A 374 -32.93 -8.07 -9.96
N GLN A 375 -33.95 -8.93 -9.85
CA GLN A 375 -35.33 -8.56 -10.22
C GLN A 375 -35.88 -7.37 -9.41
N TYR A 376 -35.38 -7.19 -8.19
CA TYR A 376 -35.83 -6.18 -7.23
C TYR A 376 -34.67 -5.31 -6.73
N ARG A 377 -34.99 -4.15 -6.14
CA ARG A 377 -34.02 -3.15 -5.65
C ARG A 377 -33.06 -2.65 -6.73
N ARG A 378 -33.57 -2.49 -7.96
CA ARG A 378 -32.86 -1.85 -9.07
C ARG A 378 -32.97 -0.33 -8.99
N ILE A 379 -31.96 0.34 -9.53
CA ILE A 379 -31.93 1.78 -9.74
C ILE A 379 -32.53 2.05 -11.13
N LEU A 380 -33.76 2.55 -11.20
CA LEU A 380 -34.49 2.71 -12.46
C LEU A 380 -33.87 3.78 -13.36
N ASN A 381 -33.36 4.86 -12.77
CA ASN A 381 -32.73 5.97 -13.47
C ASN A 381 -31.20 5.99 -13.32
N GLU A 382 -30.56 4.80 -13.22
CA GLU A 382 -29.11 4.65 -13.02
C GLU A 382 -28.28 5.45 -14.04
N LYS A 383 -28.65 5.39 -15.32
CA LYS A 383 -27.97 6.14 -16.39
C LYS A 383 -27.99 7.65 -16.11
N ALA A 384 -29.13 8.20 -15.68
CA ALA A 384 -29.24 9.62 -15.36
C ALA A 384 -28.37 10.02 -14.16
N LEU A 385 -28.18 9.13 -13.18
CA LEU A 385 -27.28 9.37 -12.05
C LEU A 385 -25.81 9.35 -12.50
N LEU A 386 -25.42 8.36 -13.32
CA LEU A 386 -24.05 8.27 -13.86
C LEU A 386 -23.70 9.45 -14.76
N ASP A 387 -24.62 9.85 -15.64
CA ASP A 387 -24.46 11.01 -16.52
C ASP A 387 -24.30 12.29 -15.68
N ALA A 388 -25.10 12.45 -14.63
CA ALA A 388 -25.00 13.57 -13.70
C ALA A 388 -23.64 13.64 -12.99
N LEU A 389 -23.09 12.50 -12.54
CA LEU A 389 -21.75 12.43 -11.93
C LEU A 389 -20.64 12.81 -12.92
N ARG A 390 -20.71 12.28 -14.15
CA ARG A 390 -19.73 12.53 -15.22
C ARG A 390 -19.76 13.96 -15.71
N SER A 391 -20.94 14.60 -15.74
CA SER A 391 -21.10 16.01 -16.10
C SER A 391 -20.85 16.98 -14.94
N SER A 392 -20.52 16.49 -13.74
CA SER A 392 -20.32 17.35 -12.57
C SER A 392 -19.15 18.31 -12.79
N PRO A 393 -19.28 19.60 -12.39
CA PRO A 393 -18.18 20.56 -12.43
C PRO A 393 -16.93 20.12 -11.65
N ARG A 394 -17.10 19.21 -10.67
CA ARG A 394 -16.01 18.66 -9.86
C ARG A 394 -15.18 17.58 -10.55
N GLN A 395 -15.59 17.13 -11.75
CA GLN A 395 -14.88 16.14 -12.56
C GLN A 395 -14.51 14.87 -11.77
N TYR A 396 -15.51 14.12 -11.32
CA TYR A 396 -15.30 12.85 -10.62
C TYR A 396 -14.76 11.75 -11.57
N SER A 397 -13.95 10.84 -11.03
CA SER A 397 -13.68 9.56 -11.71
C SER A 397 -14.80 8.61 -11.32
N VAL A 398 -15.60 8.15 -12.29
CA VAL A 398 -16.84 7.40 -12.03
C VAL A 398 -16.79 6.04 -12.68
N GLU A 399 -16.82 5.01 -11.86
CA GLU A 399 -16.86 3.61 -12.29
C GLU A 399 -18.20 2.98 -11.91
N ARG A 400 -18.78 2.22 -12.84
CA ARG A 400 -19.97 1.38 -12.61
C ARG A 400 -19.50 -0.06 -12.57
N VAL A 401 -19.80 -0.75 -11.47
CA VAL A 401 -19.46 -2.18 -11.32
C VAL A 401 -20.68 -3.01 -11.00
N GLU A 402 -20.58 -4.29 -11.36
CA GLU A 402 -21.55 -5.32 -11.01
C GLU A 402 -20.76 -6.52 -10.47
N PHE A 403 -20.88 -6.78 -9.17
CA PHE A 403 -20.20 -7.93 -8.55
C PHE A 403 -21.08 -9.17 -8.69
N THR A 404 -20.74 -10.01 -9.68
CA THR A 404 -21.43 -11.28 -9.95
C THR A 404 -20.59 -12.47 -9.43
N HIS A 405 -21.06 -13.69 -9.68
CA HIS A 405 -20.29 -14.91 -9.40
C HIS A 405 -19.05 -15.07 -10.29
N GLU A 406 -18.97 -14.33 -11.39
CA GLU A 406 -17.85 -14.40 -12.33
C GLU A 406 -16.70 -13.48 -11.93
N THR A 407 -16.98 -12.45 -11.13
CA THR A 407 -15.97 -11.50 -10.66
C THR A 407 -15.18 -12.11 -9.51
N ASP A 408 -13.87 -12.30 -9.71
CA ASP A 408 -12.97 -12.77 -8.65
C ASP A 408 -13.00 -11.85 -7.42
N PHE A 409 -13.06 -12.42 -6.22
CA PHE A 409 -13.19 -11.64 -4.99
C PHE A 409 -11.96 -10.78 -4.69
N ARG A 410 -10.73 -11.20 -5.07
CA ARG A 410 -9.56 -10.32 -4.91
C ARG A 410 -9.65 -9.11 -5.83
N HIS A 411 -10.18 -9.29 -7.05
CA HIS A 411 -10.48 -8.15 -7.91
C HIS A 411 -11.52 -7.22 -7.30
N GLN A 412 -12.62 -7.75 -6.74
CA GLN A 412 -13.62 -6.94 -6.02
C GLN A 412 -12.97 -6.09 -4.91
N LEU A 413 -12.10 -6.69 -4.10
CA LEU A 413 -11.38 -5.97 -3.04
C LEU A 413 -10.40 -4.92 -3.55
N ARG A 414 -9.75 -5.13 -4.71
CA ARG A 414 -8.87 -4.13 -5.35
C ARG A 414 -9.64 -2.89 -5.76
N VAL A 415 -10.76 -3.08 -6.46
CA VAL A 415 -11.65 -1.97 -6.86
C VAL A 415 -12.15 -1.20 -5.63
N ILE A 416 -12.52 -1.91 -4.57
CA ILE A 416 -13.00 -1.31 -3.32
C ILE A 416 -11.88 -0.55 -2.60
N GLN A 417 -10.65 -1.06 -2.55
CA GLN A 417 -9.50 -0.33 -1.98
C GLN A 417 -9.11 0.92 -2.78
N ASP A 418 -9.48 0.98 -4.06
CA ASP A 418 -9.27 2.16 -4.92
C ASP A 418 -10.46 3.14 -4.92
N THR A 419 -11.50 2.89 -4.13
CA THR A 419 -12.73 3.69 -4.10
C THR A 419 -12.71 4.73 -2.97
N ASP A 420 -13.06 5.98 -3.29
CA ASP A 420 -13.22 7.07 -2.30
C ASP A 420 -14.68 7.25 -1.86
N ILE A 421 -15.62 7.14 -2.80
CA ILE A 421 -17.07 7.18 -2.52
C ILE A 421 -17.72 5.92 -3.08
N PHE A 422 -18.29 5.11 -2.19
CA PHE A 422 -18.97 3.87 -2.56
C PHE A 422 -20.49 4.04 -2.50
N ILE A 423 -21.15 3.92 -3.65
CA ILE A 423 -22.59 4.15 -3.79
C ILE A 423 -23.28 2.84 -4.09
N GLY A 424 -24.33 2.50 -3.35
CA GLY A 424 -25.08 1.27 -3.60
C GLY A 424 -26.44 1.21 -2.92
N MET A 425 -27.24 0.23 -3.32
CA MET A 425 -28.53 -0.11 -2.71
C MET A 425 -28.35 -1.11 -1.56
N HIS A 426 -29.19 -1.05 -0.53
CA HIS A 426 -29.17 -1.99 0.59
C HIS A 426 -29.12 -3.47 0.16
N GLY A 427 -28.07 -4.17 0.57
CA GLY A 427 -27.89 -5.60 0.30
C GLY A 427 -26.44 -6.03 0.46
N ALA A 428 -26.20 -7.34 0.35
CA ALA A 428 -24.91 -7.97 0.66
C ALA A 428 -23.69 -7.34 -0.05
N GLY A 429 -23.88 -6.73 -1.22
CA GLY A 429 -22.80 -6.02 -1.90
C GLY A 429 -22.28 -4.79 -1.14
N LEU A 430 -23.09 -4.14 -0.30
CA LEU A 430 -22.63 -3.03 0.55
C LEU A 430 -21.68 -3.50 1.67
N THR A 431 -21.62 -4.80 1.98
CA THR A 431 -20.67 -5.36 2.96
C THR A 431 -19.21 -5.13 2.57
N HIS A 432 -18.93 -4.84 1.29
CA HIS A 432 -17.61 -4.38 0.84
C HIS A 432 -17.11 -3.13 1.58
N LEU A 433 -17.98 -2.36 2.23
CA LEU A 433 -17.59 -1.21 3.04
C LEU A 433 -16.57 -1.54 4.14
N LEU A 434 -16.53 -2.80 4.60
CA LEU A 434 -15.52 -3.27 5.54
C LEU A 434 -14.09 -3.10 5.02
N PHE A 435 -13.92 -3.09 3.70
CA PHE A 435 -12.63 -3.06 3.02
C PHE A 435 -12.41 -1.75 2.29
N LEU A 436 -13.18 -0.70 2.58
CA LEU A 436 -12.88 0.62 2.04
C LEU A 436 -11.65 1.24 2.74
N PRO A 437 -10.98 2.19 2.08
CA PRO A 437 -9.99 3.06 2.73
C PRO A 437 -10.59 3.82 3.92
N ASP A 438 -9.75 4.16 4.90
CA ASP A 438 -10.20 4.79 6.15
C ASP A 438 -10.84 6.18 5.94
N TRP A 439 -10.53 6.86 4.83
CA TRP A 439 -11.11 8.17 4.48
C TRP A 439 -12.40 8.09 3.66
N ALA A 440 -12.80 6.89 3.24
CA ALA A 440 -13.88 6.73 2.27
C ALA A 440 -15.27 7.02 2.85
N SER A 441 -16.22 7.29 1.95
CA SER A 441 -17.62 7.55 2.28
C SER A 441 -18.55 6.56 1.57
N VAL A 442 -19.52 6.01 2.30
CA VAL A 442 -20.55 5.11 1.79
C VAL A 442 -21.85 5.88 1.64
N PHE A 443 -22.44 5.84 0.45
CA PHE A 443 -23.78 6.34 0.18
C PHE A 443 -24.75 5.19 -0.08
N GLU A 444 -25.59 4.89 0.92
CA GLU A 444 -26.68 3.94 0.77
C GLU A 444 -27.90 4.63 0.15
N LEU A 445 -28.18 4.30 -1.11
CA LEU A 445 -29.25 4.90 -1.89
C LEU A 445 -30.64 4.60 -1.33
N TYR A 446 -30.85 3.39 -0.82
CA TYR A 446 -32.11 3.02 -0.19
C TYR A 446 -31.82 1.95 0.83
N ASN A 447 -32.23 2.18 2.08
CA ASN A 447 -31.92 1.37 3.27
C ASN A 447 -33.00 0.34 3.62
N CYS A 448 -33.98 0.09 2.75
CA CYS A 448 -35.09 -0.84 3.00
C CYS A 448 -35.92 -0.52 4.26
N GLY A 449 -35.93 0.74 4.71
CA GLY A 449 -36.65 1.16 5.92
C GLY A 449 -35.89 0.92 7.22
N ASP A 450 -34.65 0.43 7.16
CA ASP A 450 -33.76 0.30 8.30
C ASP A 450 -32.43 1.01 8.03
N GLU A 451 -32.34 2.27 8.49
CA GLU A 451 -31.13 3.07 8.38
C GLU A 451 -29.96 2.51 9.21
N HIS A 452 -30.26 1.82 10.31
CA HIS A 452 -29.22 1.44 11.28
C HIS A 452 -28.36 0.30 10.76
N CYS A 453 -28.90 -0.63 9.95
CA CYS A 453 -28.17 -1.84 9.53
C CYS A 453 -26.76 -1.58 8.96
N TYR A 454 -26.64 -0.83 7.85
CA TYR A 454 -25.32 -0.51 7.26
C TYR A 454 -24.69 0.73 7.88
N ALA A 455 -25.47 1.64 8.46
CA ALA A 455 -24.91 2.78 9.19
C ALA A 455 -24.10 2.31 10.41
N ASP A 456 -24.58 1.33 11.15
CA ASP A 456 -23.90 0.74 12.29
C ASP A 456 -22.67 -0.06 11.87
N LEU A 457 -22.75 -0.82 10.77
CA LEU A 457 -21.59 -1.50 10.21
C LEU A 457 -20.50 -0.50 9.76
N ALA A 458 -20.89 0.61 9.12
CA ALA A 458 -19.98 1.68 8.74
C ALA A 458 -19.36 2.37 9.96
N ARG A 459 -20.15 2.62 11.02
CA ARG A 459 -19.66 3.14 12.31
C ARG A 459 -18.66 2.20 12.95
N LEU A 460 -18.92 0.88 12.96
CA LEU A 460 -18.01 -0.13 13.48
C LEU A 460 -16.68 -0.12 12.72
N ARG A 461 -16.75 -0.12 11.39
CA ARG A 461 -15.54 -0.06 10.55
C ARG A 461 -14.80 1.28 10.67
N GLY A 462 -15.51 2.38 10.95
CA GLY A 462 -14.95 3.73 11.01
C GLY A 462 -14.97 4.48 9.67
N VAL A 463 -15.82 4.08 8.73
CA VAL A 463 -16.01 4.80 7.45
C VAL A 463 -17.21 5.72 7.54
N HIS A 464 -17.19 6.81 6.77
CA HIS A 464 -18.29 7.75 6.76
C HIS A 464 -19.51 7.13 6.08
N TYR A 465 -20.69 7.30 6.66
CA TYR A 465 -21.95 6.80 6.12
C TYR A 465 -22.91 7.96 5.89
N GLN A 466 -23.62 7.92 4.77
CA GLN A 466 -24.67 8.86 4.44
C GLN A 466 -25.80 8.19 3.67
N THR A 467 -27.00 8.72 3.86
CA THR A 467 -28.20 8.37 3.08
C THR A 467 -29.05 9.63 2.86
N TRP A 468 -30.24 9.47 2.29
CA TRP A 468 -31.14 10.57 1.94
C TRP A 468 -31.74 11.21 3.18
N THR A 469 -31.56 12.53 3.33
CA THR A 469 -32.23 13.30 4.39
C THR A 469 -33.70 13.58 4.08
N ASN A 470 -34.06 13.67 2.79
CA ASN A 470 -35.43 13.90 2.35
C ASN A 470 -35.98 12.68 1.60
N HIS A 471 -36.73 11.84 2.31
CA HIS A 471 -37.32 10.61 1.74
C HIS A 471 -38.31 10.87 0.60
N THR A 472 -38.88 12.07 0.45
CA THR A 472 -39.77 12.40 -0.70
C THR A 472 -39.03 12.39 -2.04
N LYS A 473 -37.70 12.39 -2.01
CA LYS A 473 -36.82 12.30 -3.19
C LYS A 473 -36.56 10.86 -3.64
N LEU A 474 -37.06 9.89 -2.88
CA LEU A 474 -37.05 8.46 -3.19
C LEU A 474 -38.40 8.09 -3.80
N LYS A 475 -38.42 7.71 -5.09
CA LYS A 475 -39.65 7.35 -5.79
C LYS A 475 -39.70 5.85 -6.04
N PRO A 476 -40.52 5.09 -5.30
CA PRO A 476 -40.72 3.66 -5.56
C PRO A 476 -41.44 3.46 -6.91
N GLN A 477 -41.15 2.34 -7.59
CA GLN A 477 -41.85 1.92 -8.81
C GLN A 477 -43.31 1.58 -8.52
N ASP A 478 -43.54 0.88 -7.41
CA ASP A 478 -44.79 0.33 -6.94
C ASP A 478 -44.72 0.12 -5.41
N GLU A 479 -45.78 -0.43 -4.80
CA GLU A 479 -45.81 -0.74 -3.35
C GLU A 479 -44.83 -1.88 -2.96
N GLY A 480 -44.22 -2.56 -3.94
CA GLY A 480 -43.42 -3.78 -3.79
C GLY A 480 -44.28 -4.97 -3.40
N HIS A 481 -44.08 -6.16 -3.98
CA HIS A 481 -44.89 -7.32 -3.61
C HIS A 481 -43.99 -8.45 -3.16
N HIS A 482 -44.24 -9.02 -1.97
CA HIS A 482 -43.46 -10.15 -1.48
C HIS A 482 -43.71 -11.38 -2.37
N PRO A 483 -42.68 -12.13 -2.81
CA PRO A 483 -42.83 -13.18 -3.81
C PRO A 483 -43.74 -14.35 -3.40
N SER A 484 -43.93 -14.58 -2.10
CA SER A 484 -44.71 -15.72 -1.60
C SER A 484 -46.15 -15.39 -1.19
N ASP A 485 -46.45 -14.17 -0.74
CA ASP A 485 -47.78 -13.80 -0.23
C ASP A 485 -48.43 -12.63 -0.98
N GLY A 486 -47.71 -11.98 -1.90
CA GLY A 486 -48.21 -10.87 -2.71
C GLY A 486 -48.50 -9.59 -1.93
N GLY A 487 -48.16 -9.52 -0.64
CA GLY A 487 -48.38 -8.35 0.20
C GLY A 487 -47.37 -7.22 -0.07
N PRO A 488 -47.72 -5.96 0.25
CA PRO A 488 -46.83 -4.81 0.06
C PRO A 488 -45.54 -4.98 0.88
N HIS A 489 -44.38 -5.00 0.21
CA HIS A 489 -43.10 -5.23 0.88
C HIS A 489 -41.95 -4.49 0.18
N ALA A 490 -41.50 -3.38 0.78
CA ALA A 490 -40.53 -2.44 0.21
C ALA A 490 -39.17 -3.03 -0.22
N LYS A 491 -38.75 -4.15 0.40
CA LYS A 491 -37.55 -4.91 0.01
C LYS A 491 -37.59 -5.45 -1.43
N PHE A 492 -38.77 -5.57 -2.02
CA PHE A 492 -39.00 -6.08 -3.38
C PHE A 492 -39.39 -4.97 -4.37
N THR A 493 -39.22 -3.70 -4.00
CA THR A 493 -39.51 -2.54 -4.86
C THR A 493 -38.25 -2.06 -5.59
N ASN A 494 -38.41 -1.52 -6.79
CA ASN A 494 -37.35 -0.77 -7.50
C ASN A 494 -37.52 0.73 -7.28
N TYR A 495 -36.43 1.49 -7.33
CA TYR A 495 -36.45 2.90 -6.96
C TYR A 495 -35.86 3.79 -8.05
N SER A 496 -36.44 4.99 -8.16
CA SER A 496 -35.85 6.12 -8.89
C SER A 496 -35.53 7.26 -7.92
N PHE A 497 -34.48 8.02 -8.25
CA PHE A 497 -33.86 8.98 -7.35
C PHE A 497 -33.79 10.37 -7.97
N ASP A 498 -34.00 11.42 -7.19
CA ASP A 498 -33.80 12.81 -7.63
C ASP A 498 -32.31 13.07 -7.93
N THR A 499 -31.98 13.39 -9.18
CA THR A 499 -30.60 13.53 -9.64
C THR A 499 -29.88 14.74 -9.03
N LYS A 500 -30.60 15.83 -8.72
CA LYS A 500 -30.01 17.04 -8.13
C LYS A 500 -29.66 16.80 -6.67
N GLU A 501 -30.59 16.21 -5.92
CA GLU A 501 -30.34 15.87 -4.52
C GLU A 501 -29.28 14.77 -4.39
N PHE A 502 -29.28 13.79 -5.29
CA PHE A 502 -28.21 12.79 -5.39
C PHE A 502 -26.83 13.44 -5.53
N LEU A 503 -26.66 14.35 -6.50
CA LEU A 503 -25.40 15.07 -6.68
C LEU A 503 -25.00 15.89 -5.45
N ARG A 504 -25.95 16.58 -4.82
CA ARG A 504 -25.69 17.36 -3.60
C ARG A 504 -25.14 16.47 -2.47
N ILE A 505 -25.70 15.27 -2.29
CA ILE A 505 -25.25 14.32 -1.27
C ILE A 505 -23.87 13.75 -1.63
N VAL A 506 -23.60 13.48 -2.91
CA VAL A 506 -22.28 13.05 -3.38
C VAL A 506 -21.23 14.15 -3.17
N ASP A 507 -21.57 15.41 -3.42
CA ASP A 507 -20.65 16.55 -3.18
C ASP A 507 -20.29 16.70 -1.70
N LEU A 508 -21.22 16.41 -0.79
CA LEU A 508 -20.95 16.36 0.64
C LEU A 508 -20.00 15.21 1.02
N ALA A 509 -20.16 14.02 0.43
CA ALA A 509 -19.21 12.93 0.60
C ALA A 509 -17.83 13.31 0.06
N ALA A 510 -17.77 13.95 -1.10
CA ALA A 510 -16.53 14.41 -1.70
C ALA A 510 -15.81 15.43 -0.81
N ASP A 511 -16.55 16.34 -0.18
CA ASP A 511 -15.99 17.28 0.80
C ASP A 511 -15.43 16.57 2.04
N HIS A 512 -16.11 15.53 2.51
CA HIS A 512 -15.62 14.71 3.63
C HIS A 512 -14.28 14.05 3.29
N VAL A 513 -14.22 13.35 2.14
CA VAL A 513 -13.01 12.69 1.64
C VAL A 513 -11.86 13.69 1.49
N ALA A 514 -12.10 14.81 0.81
CA ALA A 514 -11.07 15.81 0.53
C ALA A 514 -10.48 16.46 1.79
N LYS A 515 -11.28 16.58 2.86
CA LYS A 515 -10.84 17.13 4.15
C LYS A 515 -10.14 16.10 5.04
N HIS A 516 -10.28 14.80 4.75
CA HIS A 516 -9.76 13.75 5.61
C HIS A 516 -8.22 13.77 5.69
N PRO A 517 -7.60 13.78 6.88
CA PRO A 517 -6.14 13.88 7.02
C PRO A 517 -5.36 12.79 6.28
N ALA A 518 -5.84 11.54 6.35
CA ALA A 518 -5.18 10.41 5.67
C ALA A 518 -5.21 10.54 4.14
N TYR A 519 -6.30 11.09 3.57
CA TYR A 519 -6.41 11.34 2.13
C TYR A 519 -5.48 12.48 1.70
N ARG A 520 -5.41 13.57 2.48
CA ARG A 520 -4.48 14.68 2.25
C ARG A 520 -3.02 14.25 2.36
N HIS A 521 -2.71 13.39 3.32
CA HIS A 521 -1.39 12.80 3.46
C HIS A 521 -1.04 11.91 2.27
N LEU A 522 -1.96 11.06 1.80
CA LEU A 522 -1.79 10.27 0.58
C LEU A 522 -1.48 11.17 -0.63
N LEU A 523 -2.23 12.27 -0.80
CA LEU A 523 -1.99 13.26 -1.86
C LEU A 523 -0.59 13.88 -1.78
N SER A 524 -0.05 14.10 -0.58
CA SER A 524 1.29 14.67 -0.39
C SER A 524 2.44 13.69 -0.60
N GLN A 525 2.17 12.38 -0.55
CA GLN A 525 3.17 11.31 -0.67
C GLN A 525 3.30 10.74 -2.09
N LEU A 526 2.58 11.30 -3.07
CA LEU A 526 2.56 10.75 -4.42
C LEU A 526 3.93 10.89 -5.09
N PRO A 527 4.58 9.77 -5.47
CA PRO A 527 5.80 9.86 -6.22
C PRO A 527 5.50 10.33 -7.63
N THR A 528 6.00 11.53 -7.94
CA THR A 528 6.03 12.03 -9.31
C THR A 528 6.87 11.11 -10.18
N THR A 529 6.66 11.13 -11.49
CA THR A 529 7.47 10.35 -12.45
C THR A 529 8.98 10.57 -12.23
N ASN A 530 9.37 11.78 -11.82
CA ASN A 530 10.74 12.13 -11.48
C ASN A 530 11.26 11.40 -10.23
N GLN A 531 10.44 11.20 -9.20
CA GLN A 531 10.80 10.41 -8.04
C GLN A 531 10.96 8.92 -8.38
N ILE A 532 10.12 8.39 -9.28
CA ILE A 532 10.22 7.01 -9.79
C ILE A 532 11.50 6.83 -10.62
N LYS A 533 11.80 7.77 -11.54
CA LYS A 533 13.07 7.81 -12.31
C LYS A 533 14.29 7.86 -11.37
N LYS A 534 14.25 8.70 -10.33
CA LYS A 534 15.33 8.83 -9.34
C LYS A 534 15.53 7.55 -8.51
N ALA A 535 14.44 6.93 -8.07
CA ALA A 535 14.48 5.66 -7.34
C ALA A 535 15.03 4.52 -8.20
N TYR A 536 14.59 4.43 -9.47
CA TYR A 536 15.10 3.47 -10.44
C TYR A 536 16.61 3.63 -10.65
N ARG A 537 17.09 4.85 -10.93
CA ARG A 537 18.53 5.10 -11.15
C ARG A 537 19.39 4.75 -9.93
N LYS A 538 18.90 5.05 -8.72
CA LYS A 538 19.58 4.68 -7.48
C LYS A 538 19.67 3.16 -7.32
N LEU A 539 18.55 2.46 -7.44
CA LEU A 539 18.48 1.00 -7.29
C LEU A 539 19.22 0.27 -8.43
N ALA A 540 19.19 0.79 -9.65
CA ALA A 540 19.91 0.23 -10.80
C ALA A 540 21.42 0.31 -10.58
N LYS A 541 21.92 1.41 -10.01
CA LYS A 541 23.34 1.56 -9.65
C LYS A 541 23.77 0.67 -8.48
N GLU A 542 22.84 0.34 -7.57
CA GLU A 542 23.09 -0.56 -6.43
C GLU A 542 23.00 -2.04 -6.82
N LEU A 543 22.07 -2.41 -7.70
CA LEU A 543 21.78 -3.78 -8.12
C LEU A 543 22.53 -4.19 -9.40
N HIS A 544 23.38 -3.32 -9.96
CA HIS A 544 24.12 -3.62 -11.19
C HIS A 544 24.99 -4.89 -11.04
N PRO A 545 24.97 -5.83 -11.99
CA PRO A 545 25.76 -7.08 -11.94
C PRO A 545 27.26 -6.84 -11.70
N ASP A 546 27.84 -5.81 -12.32
CA ASP A 546 29.27 -5.47 -12.19
C ASP A 546 29.70 -5.07 -10.77
N ARG A 547 28.79 -4.54 -9.94
CA ARG A 547 29.08 -4.17 -8.54
C ARG A 547 28.78 -5.29 -7.56
N ASN A 548 27.96 -6.28 -7.95
CA ASN A 548 27.56 -7.43 -7.13
C ASN A 548 28.13 -8.73 -7.70
N GLN A 549 29.44 -8.79 -7.88
CA GLN A 549 30.15 -9.93 -8.47
C GLN A 549 30.02 -11.22 -7.64
N ASP A 550 29.78 -11.11 -6.33
CA ASP A 550 29.63 -12.26 -5.43
C ASP A 550 28.23 -12.91 -5.49
N ASN A 551 27.22 -12.23 -6.05
CA ASN A 551 25.81 -12.67 -6.12
C ASN A 551 25.17 -12.32 -7.46
N THR A 552 25.90 -12.54 -8.56
CA THR A 552 25.53 -12.09 -9.91
C THR A 552 24.16 -12.60 -10.36
N GLU A 553 23.80 -13.84 -10.02
CA GLU A 553 22.53 -14.45 -10.43
C GLU A 553 21.32 -13.79 -9.76
N LYS A 554 21.41 -13.53 -8.45
CA LYS A 554 20.38 -12.83 -7.68
C LYS A 554 20.30 -11.34 -8.03
N ALA A 555 21.45 -10.70 -8.23
CA ALA A 555 21.52 -9.31 -8.66
C ALA A 555 20.92 -9.13 -10.07
N SER A 556 21.19 -10.06 -11.00
CA SER A 556 20.63 -10.05 -12.35
C SER A 556 19.11 -10.22 -12.33
N ALA A 557 18.56 -11.15 -11.53
CA ALA A 557 17.12 -11.31 -11.39
C ALA A 557 16.45 -10.06 -10.78
N GLN A 558 17.03 -9.50 -9.71
CA GLN A 558 16.52 -8.27 -9.09
C GLN A 558 16.64 -7.05 -9.99
N PHE A 559 17.66 -6.99 -10.84
CA PHE A 559 17.85 -5.93 -11.83
C PHE A 559 16.85 -6.06 -12.98
N GLN A 560 16.52 -7.28 -13.41
CA GLN A 560 15.43 -7.54 -14.37
C GLN A 560 14.07 -7.12 -13.81
N ASP A 561 13.76 -7.49 -12.57
CA ASP A 561 12.54 -7.08 -11.87
C ASP A 561 12.45 -5.55 -11.74
N LEU A 562 13.57 -4.90 -11.42
CA LEU A 562 13.66 -3.44 -11.33
C LEU A 562 13.39 -2.76 -12.68
N GLY A 563 13.92 -3.31 -13.78
CA GLY A 563 13.67 -2.83 -15.14
C GLY A 563 12.20 -2.94 -15.52
N ALA A 564 11.58 -4.10 -15.27
CA ALA A 564 10.16 -4.34 -15.54
C ALA A 564 9.24 -3.41 -14.72
N ALA A 565 9.58 -3.19 -13.44
CA ALA A 565 8.88 -2.25 -12.58
C ALA A 565 8.99 -0.81 -13.11
N TYR A 566 10.17 -0.39 -13.58
CA TYR A 566 10.35 0.95 -14.13
C TYR A 566 9.56 1.15 -15.42
N GLU A 567 9.61 0.21 -16.37
CA GLU A 567 8.86 0.30 -17.62
C GLU A 567 7.35 0.46 -17.38
N THR A 568 6.82 -0.33 -16.43
CA THR A 568 5.40 -0.28 -16.07
C THR A 568 5.03 1.02 -15.36
N LEU A 569 5.89 1.55 -14.48
CA LEU A 569 5.60 2.72 -13.65
C LEU A 569 6.01 4.06 -14.29
N SER A 570 6.87 4.05 -15.30
CA SER A 570 7.31 5.25 -16.03
C SER A 570 6.32 5.70 -17.09
N ASP A 571 5.62 4.75 -17.70
CA ASP A 571 4.60 5.00 -18.71
C ASP A 571 3.23 5.23 -18.04
N PRO A 572 2.57 6.39 -18.26
CA PRO A 572 1.28 6.67 -17.64
C PRO A 572 0.17 5.66 -17.93
N GLU A 573 0.09 5.13 -19.15
CA GLU A 573 -0.97 4.20 -19.58
C GLU A 573 -0.73 2.80 -18.99
N LYS A 574 0.52 2.30 -19.05
CA LYS A 574 0.89 1.03 -18.41
C LYS A 574 0.76 1.09 -16.89
N ARG A 575 1.10 2.23 -16.28
CA ARG A 575 0.93 2.46 -14.85
C ARG A 575 -0.53 2.45 -14.47
N GLU A 576 -1.39 3.12 -15.24
CA GLU A 576 -2.83 3.12 -14.99
C GLU A 576 -3.40 1.70 -15.10
N LEU A 577 -2.98 0.92 -16.10
CA LEU A 577 -3.40 -0.46 -16.29
C LEU A 577 -2.92 -1.38 -15.15
N TYR A 578 -1.67 -1.24 -14.74
CA TYR A 578 -1.08 -1.94 -13.60
C TYR A 578 -1.79 -1.58 -12.29
N ASP A 579 -2.06 -0.30 -12.06
CA ASP A 579 -2.77 0.16 -10.86
C ASP A 579 -4.22 -0.36 -10.82
N ARG A 580 -4.85 -0.53 -11.98
CA ARG A 580 -6.24 -1.03 -12.09
C ARG A 580 -6.37 -2.53 -11.82
N CYS A 581 -5.46 -3.36 -12.33
CA CYS A 581 -5.63 -4.80 -12.24
C CYS A 581 -4.34 -5.63 -12.10
N GLY A 582 -3.26 -5.00 -11.65
CA GLY A 582 -1.99 -5.63 -11.30
C GLY A 582 -1.24 -6.17 -12.52
N GLU A 583 -0.21 -6.98 -12.23
CA GLU A 583 0.71 -7.56 -13.22
C GLU A 583 0.00 -8.35 -14.35
N GLU A 584 -1.11 -9.03 -14.01
CA GLU A 584 -1.87 -9.86 -14.97
C GLU A 584 -2.46 -9.08 -16.15
N CYS A 585 -2.70 -7.77 -16.00
CA CYS A 585 -3.25 -6.93 -17.06
C CYS A 585 -2.19 -6.39 -18.01
N VAL A 586 -1.04 -5.99 -17.47
CA VAL A 586 0.10 -5.53 -18.26
C VAL A 586 0.63 -6.68 -19.14
N SER A 587 0.58 -7.92 -18.63
CA SER A 587 0.95 -9.11 -19.40
C SER A 587 -0.04 -9.46 -20.53
N LYS A 588 -1.33 -9.10 -20.41
CA LYS A 588 -2.38 -9.47 -21.38
C LYS A 588 -2.46 -8.56 -22.61
N GLU A 589 -2.12 -7.28 -22.51
CA GLU A 589 -2.04 -6.40 -23.68
C GLU A 589 -0.84 -6.71 -24.59
N GLY A 590 0.14 -7.49 -24.12
CA GLY A 590 1.22 -8.04 -24.94
C GLY A 590 0.84 -9.25 -25.82
N ALA A 591 -0.37 -9.80 -25.68
CA ALA A 591 -0.81 -11.02 -26.39
C ALA A 591 -1.49 -10.75 -27.75
N GLY A 592 -1.18 -9.61 -28.38
CA GLY A 592 -1.80 -9.11 -29.60
C GLY A 592 -0.85 -8.99 -30.79
N GLY A 593 0.01 -9.99 -31.03
CA GLY A 593 0.74 -10.08 -32.31
C GLY A 593 2.13 -10.71 -32.19
N GLY A 594 2.29 -11.91 -32.77
CA GLY A 594 3.57 -12.49 -33.18
C GLY A 594 4.57 -12.81 -32.06
N GLY A 595 4.85 -14.09 -31.85
CA GLY A 595 5.87 -14.55 -30.90
C GLY A 595 7.25 -13.94 -31.16
N MET A 596 7.54 -12.87 -30.44
CA MET A 596 8.87 -12.44 -30.04
C MET A 596 8.74 -11.80 -28.66
N ASP A 597 9.67 -12.16 -27.80
CA ASP A 597 9.77 -11.72 -26.42
C ASP A 597 9.90 -10.18 -26.37
N PRO A 598 8.96 -9.44 -25.72
CA PRO A 598 9.09 -7.99 -25.50
C PRO A 598 10.39 -7.61 -24.78
N PHE A 599 11.02 -8.56 -24.08
CA PHE A 599 12.31 -8.41 -23.41
C PHE A 599 13.52 -8.33 -24.35
N ALA A 600 13.43 -8.78 -25.60
CA ALA A 600 14.57 -8.79 -26.53
C ALA A 600 14.76 -7.44 -27.26
N SER A 601 13.70 -6.65 -27.44
CA SER A 601 13.75 -5.39 -28.21
C SER A 601 14.48 -4.28 -27.48
N PHE A 602 14.55 -4.30 -26.15
CA PHE A 602 15.24 -3.28 -25.36
C PHE A 602 16.77 -3.40 -25.44
N PHE A 603 17.31 -4.63 -25.56
CA PHE A 603 18.75 -4.87 -25.70
C PHE A 603 19.25 -4.73 -27.15
N GLY A 604 18.34 -4.65 -28.13
CA GLY A 604 18.70 -4.45 -29.54
C GLY A 604 18.94 -2.98 -29.93
N ASP A 605 18.32 -2.03 -29.23
CA ASP A 605 18.25 -0.62 -29.65
C ASP A 605 19.10 0.33 -28.75
N PHE A 606 19.48 -0.12 -27.55
CA PHE A 606 20.51 0.53 -26.71
C PHE A 606 21.87 -0.13 -26.96
N GLY A 607 22.65 0.45 -27.88
CA GLY A 607 23.92 -0.07 -28.40
C GLY A 607 25.04 -0.40 -27.39
N PHE A 608 24.88 -1.48 -26.62
CA PHE A 608 25.95 -2.16 -25.88
C PHE A 608 26.54 -3.29 -26.72
N GLY A 609 27.32 -2.91 -27.74
CA GLY A 609 28.12 -3.84 -28.53
C GLY A 609 29.37 -4.30 -27.79
N PHE A 610 29.28 -5.42 -27.07
CA PHE A 610 30.46 -6.21 -26.71
C PHE A 610 30.91 -7.03 -27.94
N GLY A 611 31.96 -6.58 -28.65
CA GLY A 611 32.57 -7.43 -29.68
C GLY A 611 33.48 -6.73 -30.70
N GLY A 612 34.78 -6.70 -30.41
CA GLY A 612 35.86 -7.14 -31.33
C GLY A 612 36.04 -6.49 -32.71
N ASN A 613 37.07 -5.65 -32.81
CA ASN A 613 38.12 -5.64 -33.87
C ASN A 613 37.69 -5.72 -35.35
N GLY A 614 37.78 -4.59 -36.08
CA GLY A 614 37.69 -4.59 -37.53
C GLY A 614 37.86 -3.22 -38.17
N ASN A 615 39.11 -2.80 -38.37
CA ASN A 615 39.49 -1.65 -39.17
C ASN A 615 39.13 -1.91 -40.65
N GLN A 616 38.07 -1.28 -41.17
CA GLN A 616 37.82 -1.11 -42.61
C GLN A 616 37.33 0.30 -42.86
N GLY A 617 38.02 1.02 -43.75
CA GLY A 617 37.70 2.39 -44.14
C GLY A 617 36.27 2.49 -44.67
N GLN A 618 35.41 3.13 -43.88
CA GLN A 618 34.11 3.59 -44.35
C GLN A 618 34.33 4.80 -45.26
N GLN A 619 33.74 4.75 -46.45
CA GLN A 619 33.41 5.96 -47.20
C GLN A 619 32.69 6.93 -46.26
N GLU A 620 33.25 8.12 -46.06
CA GLU A 620 32.56 9.20 -45.34
C GLU A 620 31.23 9.48 -46.05
N VAL A 621 30.12 9.05 -45.44
CA VAL A 621 28.79 9.46 -45.88
C VAL A 621 28.72 10.99 -45.69
N ALA A 622 28.33 11.72 -46.72
CA ALA A 622 28.24 13.18 -46.66
C ALA A 622 27.25 13.60 -45.56
N LYS A 623 27.74 14.26 -44.51
CA LYS A 623 26.93 14.68 -43.35
C LYS A 623 26.47 16.13 -43.50
N GLY A 624 25.27 16.42 -43.00
CA GLY A 624 24.73 17.78 -42.88
C GLY A 624 25.45 18.62 -41.82
N ALA A 625 25.15 19.92 -41.77
CA ALA A 625 25.79 20.84 -40.84
C ALA A 625 25.28 20.70 -39.40
N ASP A 626 26.20 20.79 -38.43
CA ASP A 626 25.85 20.79 -37.01
C ASP A 626 25.20 22.13 -36.60
N ILE A 627 24.19 22.07 -35.73
CA ILE A 627 23.49 23.24 -35.16
C ILE A 627 23.93 23.40 -33.69
N VAL A 628 24.20 24.62 -33.25
CA VAL A 628 24.46 24.94 -31.83
C VAL A 628 23.34 25.83 -31.29
N MET A 629 22.69 25.42 -30.20
CA MET A 629 21.65 26.20 -29.53
C MET A 629 22.01 26.42 -28.06
N ASP A 630 21.82 27.64 -27.56
CA ASP A 630 22.02 27.96 -26.15
C ASP A 630 20.73 27.66 -25.35
N LEU A 631 20.85 26.87 -24.29
CA LEU A 631 19.77 26.56 -23.35
C LEU A 631 20.01 27.30 -22.03
N PHE A 632 19.14 28.25 -21.69
CA PHE A 632 19.19 28.96 -20.42
C PHE A 632 18.56 28.13 -19.30
N VAL A 633 19.33 27.85 -18.25
CA VAL A 633 18.95 27.00 -17.13
C VAL A 633 19.10 27.78 -15.82
N THR A 634 18.16 27.60 -14.87
CA THR A 634 18.23 28.33 -13.61
C THR A 634 19.21 27.70 -12.62
N LEU A 635 19.59 28.47 -11.60
CA LEU A 635 20.54 28.03 -10.57
C LEU A 635 19.97 26.89 -9.70
N GLU A 636 18.67 26.88 -9.47
CA GLU A 636 17.92 25.84 -8.77
C GLU A 636 17.88 24.54 -9.55
N GLU A 637 17.72 24.62 -10.87
CA GLU A 637 17.76 23.47 -11.77
C GLU A 637 19.15 22.84 -11.81
N LEU A 638 20.21 23.65 -11.82
CA LEU A 638 21.60 23.18 -11.74
C LEU A 638 21.94 22.59 -10.35
N TYR A 639 21.28 23.04 -9.28
CA TYR A 639 21.48 22.54 -7.92
C TYR A 639 20.76 21.21 -7.69
N SER A 640 19.49 21.12 -8.08
CA SER A 640 18.64 19.95 -7.80
C SER A 640 18.67 18.88 -8.90
N GLY A 641 19.06 19.27 -10.12
CA GLY A 641 18.90 18.50 -11.34
C GLY A 641 17.47 18.60 -11.87
N ASN A 642 17.31 18.80 -13.19
CA ASN A 642 16.01 18.91 -13.84
C ASN A 642 16.03 18.28 -15.24
N PHE A 643 14.87 17.96 -15.80
CA PHE A 643 14.70 17.62 -17.22
C PHE A 643 13.99 18.78 -17.90
N VAL A 644 14.63 19.35 -18.92
CA VAL A 644 14.08 20.47 -19.67
C VAL A 644 13.68 19.96 -21.05
N GLU A 645 12.38 20.04 -21.36
CA GLU A 645 11.87 19.73 -22.70
C GLU A 645 12.01 20.96 -23.60
N ILE A 646 12.66 20.77 -24.75
CA ILE A 646 12.78 21.79 -25.79
C ILE A 646 12.05 21.35 -27.05
N THR A 647 11.32 22.26 -27.69
CA THR A 647 10.72 22.02 -29.00
C THR A 647 11.68 22.51 -30.08
N HIS A 648 12.26 21.57 -30.82
CA HIS A 648 13.15 21.82 -31.94
C HIS A 648 12.39 21.66 -33.27
N ASN A 649 12.44 22.69 -34.12
CA ASN A 649 11.82 22.67 -35.44
C ASN A 649 12.83 22.19 -36.49
N LYS A 650 12.72 20.92 -36.88
CA LYS A 650 13.66 20.27 -37.79
C LYS A 650 13.10 20.17 -39.21
N PRO A 651 13.81 20.63 -40.25
CA PRO A 651 13.42 20.35 -41.62
C PRO A 651 13.71 18.88 -41.96
N VAL A 652 12.67 18.13 -42.36
CA VAL A 652 12.79 16.73 -42.79
C VAL A 652 12.49 16.57 -44.28
N LEU A 653 13.17 15.64 -44.93
CA LEU A 653 12.97 15.32 -46.34
C LEU A 653 11.71 14.45 -46.51
N LYS A 654 10.69 14.97 -47.20
CA LYS A 654 9.48 14.20 -47.60
C LYS A 654 9.48 13.93 -49.10
N PRO A 655 8.93 12.79 -49.56
CA PRO A 655 8.88 12.47 -50.98
C PRO A 655 8.00 13.48 -51.75
N ALA A 656 8.49 13.93 -52.90
CA ALA A 656 7.82 14.83 -53.82
C ALA A 656 7.62 14.16 -55.19
N LYS A 657 6.66 14.65 -55.99
CA LYS A 657 6.40 14.10 -57.32
C LYS A 657 7.59 14.35 -58.27
N GLY A 658 7.95 13.34 -59.06
CA GLY A 658 9.05 13.37 -60.04
C GLY A 658 10.31 12.63 -59.59
N THR A 659 11.31 12.56 -60.48
CA THR A 659 12.64 12.01 -60.21
C THR A 659 13.70 13.13 -60.31
N ARG A 660 14.76 13.04 -59.50
CA ARG A 660 15.93 13.92 -59.53
C ARG A 660 17.18 13.13 -59.93
N LYS A 661 18.17 13.79 -60.51
CA LYS A 661 19.47 13.17 -60.77
C LYS A 661 20.31 13.21 -59.49
N CYS A 662 20.83 12.05 -59.07
CA CYS A 662 21.68 11.87 -57.90
C CYS A 662 22.89 10.99 -58.26
N ASN A 663 23.89 10.91 -57.38
CA ASN A 663 25.06 10.04 -57.54
C ASN A 663 25.75 10.15 -58.92
N CYS A 664 25.81 11.36 -59.48
CA CYS A 664 26.39 11.59 -60.79
C CYS A 664 27.87 11.19 -60.82
N ARG A 665 28.21 10.25 -61.70
CA ARG A 665 29.59 9.81 -61.94
C ARG A 665 29.94 9.94 -63.42
N GLN A 666 31.22 10.10 -63.70
CA GLN A 666 31.70 10.11 -65.09
C GLN A 666 32.05 8.70 -65.53
N GLU A 667 31.36 8.20 -66.56
CA GLU A 667 31.64 6.90 -67.17
C GLU A 667 32.10 7.06 -68.60
N MET A 668 33.01 6.18 -69.02
CA MET A 668 33.49 6.11 -70.40
C MET A 668 32.54 5.24 -71.22
N VAL A 669 31.71 5.86 -72.05
CA VAL A 669 30.76 5.15 -72.92
C VAL A 669 31.34 5.06 -74.33
N THR A 670 31.34 3.84 -74.89
CA THR A 670 31.82 3.59 -76.27
C THR A 670 30.64 3.62 -77.24
N ARG A 671 30.58 4.61 -78.14
CA ARG A 671 29.51 4.73 -79.14
C ARG A 671 30.01 4.32 -80.53
N GLN A 672 29.29 3.40 -81.17
CA GLN A 672 29.61 2.95 -82.53
C GLN A 672 29.06 3.96 -83.55
N LEU A 673 29.95 4.53 -84.35
CA LEU A 673 29.62 5.52 -85.39
C LEU A 673 29.53 4.89 -86.79
N GLY A 674 29.76 3.57 -86.90
CA GLY A 674 29.64 2.78 -88.13
C GLY A 674 30.35 1.42 -88.02
N PRO A 675 30.35 0.60 -89.08
CA PRO A 675 31.08 -0.68 -89.09
C PRO A 675 32.58 -0.43 -88.83
N GLY A 676 33.10 -0.97 -87.73
CA GLY A 676 34.52 -0.86 -87.36
C GLY A 676 34.98 0.49 -86.79
N ARG A 677 34.08 1.45 -86.50
CA ARG A 677 34.44 2.75 -85.90
C ARG A 677 33.73 2.97 -84.56
N PHE A 678 34.50 3.03 -83.49
CA PHE A 678 34.05 3.31 -82.12
C PHE A 678 34.71 4.58 -81.58
N GLN A 679 33.95 5.42 -80.87
CA GLN A 679 34.48 6.58 -80.16
C GLN A 679 34.16 6.43 -78.67
N MET A 680 35.18 6.51 -77.81
CA MET A 680 35.01 6.57 -76.35
C MET A 680 34.78 8.04 -75.94
N MET A 681 33.73 8.31 -75.19
CA MET A 681 33.44 9.64 -74.65
C MET A 681 33.11 9.56 -73.16
N GLN A 682 33.56 10.55 -72.40
CA GLN A 682 33.17 10.72 -71.00
C GLN A 682 31.74 11.25 -70.96
N GLN A 683 30.83 10.47 -70.40
CA GLN A 683 29.44 10.85 -70.20
C GLN A 683 29.16 10.88 -68.70
N ALA A 684 28.56 11.98 -68.22
CA ALA A 684 28.03 12.05 -66.86
C ALA A 684 26.78 11.18 -66.78
N VAL A 685 26.90 10.04 -66.11
CA VAL A 685 25.81 9.12 -65.81
C VAL A 685 25.36 9.42 -64.38
N CYS A 686 24.10 9.78 -64.22
CA CYS A 686 23.49 10.02 -62.91
C CYS A 686 22.37 9.01 -62.72
N ASP A 687 22.20 8.57 -61.48
CA ASP A 687 21.06 7.74 -61.10
C ASP A 687 19.79 8.60 -61.00
N GLU A 688 18.63 8.02 -61.29
CA GLU A 688 17.33 8.67 -61.09
C GLU A 688 16.82 8.36 -59.67
N CYS A 689 17.08 9.28 -58.73
CA CYS A 689 16.54 9.21 -57.37
C CYS A 689 15.13 9.81 -57.28
N PRO A 690 14.33 9.41 -56.28
CA PRO A 690 13.08 10.10 -55.95
C PRO A 690 13.30 11.59 -55.63
N ASN A 691 12.40 12.44 -56.08
CA ASN A 691 12.41 13.86 -55.71
C ASN A 691 11.99 14.03 -54.24
N VAL A 692 12.56 14.99 -53.53
CA VAL A 692 12.32 15.24 -52.10
C VAL A 692 12.08 16.72 -51.83
N LYS A 693 11.24 17.04 -50.85
CA LYS A 693 10.92 18.39 -50.39
C LYS A 693 11.20 18.49 -48.90
N LEU A 694 11.82 19.58 -48.46
CA LEU A 694 12.00 19.89 -47.05
C LEU A 694 10.68 20.39 -46.45
N VAL A 695 10.27 19.79 -45.34
CA VAL A 695 9.09 20.18 -44.55
C VAL A 695 9.52 20.27 -43.10
N ASN A 696 9.19 21.36 -42.42
CA ASN A 696 9.49 21.51 -40.99
C ASN A 696 8.59 20.58 -40.17
N GLU A 697 9.20 19.84 -39.26
CA GLU A 697 8.56 18.96 -38.28
C GLU A 697 9.01 19.37 -36.89
N GLU A 698 8.06 19.48 -35.95
CA GLU A 698 8.36 19.80 -34.56
C GLU A 698 8.80 18.51 -33.85
N ARG A 699 9.94 18.56 -33.16
CA ARG A 699 10.49 17.46 -32.37
C ARG A 699 10.75 17.94 -30.96
N VAL A 700 10.16 17.26 -29.97
CA VAL A 700 10.42 17.54 -28.56
C VAL A 700 11.66 16.74 -28.14
N LEU A 701 12.67 17.43 -27.63
CA LEU A 701 13.90 16.83 -27.10
C LEU A 701 13.95 17.05 -25.58
N GLU A 702 14.16 15.97 -24.83
CA GLU A 702 14.35 16.03 -23.38
C GLU A 702 15.85 16.18 -23.09
N VAL A 703 16.22 17.26 -22.41
CA VAL A 703 17.60 17.56 -22.02
C VAL A 703 17.74 17.33 -20.52
N GLU A 704 18.67 16.44 -20.15
CA GLU A 704 18.99 16.20 -18.74
C GLU A 704 20.00 17.23 -18.24
N ILE A 705 19.61 18.00 -17.23
CA ILE A 705 20.49 18.89 -16.48
C ILE A 705 20.96 18.14 -15.24
N GLU A 706 22.21 17.69 -15.26
CA GLU A 706 22.82 17.00 -14.12
C GLU A 706 23.19 17.98 -13.00
N GLN A 707 23.21 17.46 -11.77
CA GLN A 707 23.55 18.25 -10.58
C GLN A 707 24.99 18.75 -10.66
N GLY A 708 25.18 20.04 -10.43
CA GLY A 708 26.51 20.66 -10.42
C GLY A 708 27.07 20.96 -11.80
N MET A 709 26.32 20.67 -12.88
CA MET A 709 26.75 20.90 -14.26
C MET A 709 27.27 22.33 -14.47
N THR A 710 28.39 22.44 -15.19
CA THR A 710 29.10 23.72 -15.34
C THR A 710 28.57 24.55 -16.50
N ASP A 711 28.70 25.86 -16.39
CA ASP A 711 28.35 26.78 -17.47
C ASP A 711 29.18 26.49 -18.73
N GLY A 712 28.52 26.41 -19.89
CA GLY A 712 29.15 26.09 -21.18
C GLY A 712 29.24 24.60 -21.51
N SER A 713 28.69 23.71 -20.68
CA SER A 713 28.61 22.26 -20.99
C SER A 713 27.77 22.01 -22.24
N GLU A 714 28.20 21.08 -23.11
CA GLU A 714 27.52 20.78 -24.38
C GLU A 714 26.91 19.37 -24.37
N GLN A 715 25.60 19.27 -24.64
CA GLN A 715 24.90 18.02 -24.86
C GLN A 715 24.68 17.79 -26.37
N ARG A 716 25.08 16.63 -26.88
CA ARG A 716 24.99 16.28 -28.31
C ARG A 716 23.79 15.38 -28.59
N PHE A 717 22.97 15.78 -29.56
CA PHE A 717 21.90 14.98 -30.15
C PHE A 717 22.28 14.60 -31.59
N THR A 718 22.53 13.31 -31.80
CA THR A 718 22.97 12.78 -33.09
C THR A 718 21.86 12.89 -34.14
N ALA A 719 22.22 13.30 -35.36
CA ALA A 719 21.31 13.42 -36.51
C ALA A 719 20.13 14.40 -36.32
N GLU A 720 20.21 15.30 -35.34
CA GLU A 720 19.21 16.36 -35.07
C GLU A 720 19.60 17.74 -35.64
N GLY A 721 20.70 17.84 -36.38
CA GLY A 721 21.13 19.04 -37.09
C GLY A 721 20.51 19.20 -38.49
N GLU A 722 21.18 19.94 -39.37
CA GLU A 722 20.67 20.21 -40.72
C GLU A 722 20.66 18.93 -41.59
N PRO A 723 19.59 18.67 -42.36
CA PRO A 723 19.50 17.51 -43.24
C PRO A 723 20.42 17.66 -44.47
N HIS A 724 21.13 16.58 -44.83
CA HIS A 724 21.82 16.47 -46.12
C HIS A 724 20.97 15.69 -47.13
N THR A 725 20.95 16.08 -48.40
CA THR A 725 20.04 15.48 -49.40
C THR A 725 20.42 14.07 -49.83
N ASP A 726 21.71 13.74 -49.77
CA ASP A 726 22.29 12.46 -50.19
C ASP A 726 23.07 11.76 -49.06
N GLY A 727 22.88 12.16 -47.81
CA GLY A 727 23.59 11.58 -46.66
C GLY A 727 22.98 11.91 -45.30
N GLU A 728 23.72 11.72 -44.22
CA GLU A 728 23.18 11.79 -42.86
C GLU A 728 22.96 13.25 -42.40
N PRO A 729 21.93 13.53 -41.57
CA PRO A 729 21.80 14.85 -40.95
C PRO A 729 22.99 15.18 -40.03
N GLY A 730 23.26 16.48 -39.86
CA GLY A 730 24.20 16.99 -38.86
C GLY A 730 23.75 16.69 -37.42
N ASP A 731 24.52 17.10 -36.42
CA ASP A 731 24.14 16.96 -35.01
C ASP A 731 23.66 18.29 -34.41
N LEU A 732 22.77 18.21 -33.43
CA LEU A 732 22.39 19.36 -32.60
C LEU A 732 23.22 19.34 -31.31
N ARG A 733 23.93 20.43 -31.02
CA ARG A 733 24.68 20.64 -29.78
C ARG A 733 23.98 21.71 -28.95
N LEU A 734 23.49 21.32 -27.78
CA LEU A 734 22.91 22.25 -26.84
C LEU A 734 23.97 22.71 -25.86
N ARG A 735 24.26 24.00 -25.83
CA ARG A 735 25.18 24.61 -24.88
C ARG A 735 24.38 25.19 -23.71
N ILE A 736 24.71 24.77 -22.50
CA ILE A 736 23.99 25.20 -21.31
C ILE A 736 24.55 26.52 -20.81
N GLN A 737 23.67 27.49 -20.57
CA GLN A 737 24.00 28.80 -20.02
C GLN A 737 23.21 29.05 -18.73
N THR A 738 23.91 29.50 -17.69
CA THR A 738 23.33 29.76 -16.37
C THR A 738 22.58 31.09 -16.40
N ALA A 739 21.28 31.06 -16.08
CA ALA A 739 20.48 32.27 -15.96
C ALA A 739 20.88 33.08 -14.71
N PRO A 740 20.89 34.42 -14.78
CA PRO A 740 21.20 35.26 -13.64
C PRO A 740 20.13 35.11 -12.54
N HIS A 741 20.55 34.78 -11.33
CA HIS A 741 19.66 34.60 -10.17
C HIS A 741 19.56 35.89 -9.34
N SER A 742 18.42 36.08 -8.66
CA SER A 742 18.10 37.32 -7.94
C SER A 742 18.82 37.47 -6.59
N ILE A 743 19.16 36.35 -5.94
CA ILE A 743 19.73 36.33 -4.57
C ILE A 743 21.17 35.80 -4.54
N PHE A 744 21.54 34.93 -5.49
CA PHE A 744 22.79 34.18 -5.47
C PHE A 744 23.56 34.37 -6.76
N GLU A 745 24.88 34.45 -6.64
CA GLU A 745 25.81 34.42 -7.77
C GLU A 745 26.71 33.19 -7.65
N ARG A 746 26.72 32.33 -8.67
CA ARG A 746 27.59 31.15 -8.72
C ARG A 746 28.98 31.53 -9.22
N ARG A 747 30.03 31.11 -8.52
CA ARG A 747 31.41 31.16 -9.03
C ARG A 747 32.09 29.83 -8.75
N GLY A 748 32.25 29.00 -9.79
CA GLY A 748 32.68 27.61 -9.62
C GLY A 748 31.62 26.82 -8.85
N ASP A 749 32.04 26.17 -7.76
CA ASP A 749 31.16 25.43 -6.86
C ASP A 749 30.63 26.30 -5.70
N ASP A 750 31.13 27.52 -5.54
CA ASP A 750 30.77 28.41 -4.43
C ASP A 750 29.60 29.35 -4.81
N LEU A 751 28.78 29.69 -3.82
CA LEU A 751 27.67 30.64 -3.93
C LEU A 751 27.97 31.93 -3.17
N TYR A 752 27.61 33.07 -3.75
CA TYR A 752 27.79 34.39 -3.16
C TYR A 752 26.45 35.09 -3.01
N THR A 753 26.22 35.71 -1.85
CA THR A 753 25.05 36.55 -1.60
C THR A 753 25.40 37.72 -0.67
N ASN A 754 24.63 38.79 -0.75
CA ASN A 754 24.78 39.98 0.07
C ASN A 754 23.53 40.16 0.92
N VAL A 755 23.70 40.38 2.23
CA VAL A 755 22.59 40.57 3.17
C VAL A 755 22.76 41.89 3.88
N THR A 756 21.69 42.68 3.94
CA THR A 756 21.67 43.94 4.67
C THR A 756 21.09 43.73 6.07
N ILE A 757 21.82 44.15 7.11
CA ILE A 757 21.41 44.09 8.52
C ILE A 757 21.29 45.50 9.11
N SER A 758 20.49 45.66 10.17
CA SER A 758 20.37 46.96 10.84
C SER A 758 21.62 47.29 11.66
N LEU A 759 21.88 48.57 11.92
CA LEU A 759 22.99 48.97 12.80
C LEU A 759 22.88 48.38 14.22
N ALA A 760 21.65 48.22 14.72
CA ALA A 760 21.42 47.60 16.03
C ALA A 760 21.81 46.12 16.03
N ASP A 761 21.36 45.37 15.02
CA ASP A 761 21.68 43.96 14.82
C ASP A 761 23.17 43.73 14.59
N ALA A 762 23.82 44.65 13.85
CA ALA A 762 25.25 44.62 13.62
C ALA A 762 26.07 44.76 14.92
N LEU A 763 25.55 45.46 15.94
CA LEU A 763 26.22 45.69 17.22
C LEU A 763 25.84 44.66 18.29
N ALA A 764 24.55 44.31 18.39
CA ALA A 764 24.00 43.43 19.44
C ALA A 764 24.06 41.95 19.08
N GLY A 765 24.21 41.62 17.80
CA GLY A 765 24.09 40.27 17.27
C GLY A 765 22.73 40.03 16.61
N PHE A 766 22.66 39.04 15.73
CA PHE A 766 21.47 38.75 14.95
C PHE A 766 21.34 37.26 14.61
N GLU A 767 20.11 36.91 14.26
CA GLU A 767 19.69 35.59 13.82
C GLU A 767 18.86 35.77 12.53
N LEU A 768 19.26 35.06 11.48
CA LEU A 768 18.81 35.26 10.10
C LEU A 768 18.64 33.89 9.43
N ASP A 769 17.52 33.71 8.74
CA ASP A 769 17.28 32.56 7.86
C ASP A 769 17.36 33.00 6.40
N ILE A 770 18.24 32.37 5.62
CA ILE A 770 18.30 32.52 4.16
C ILE A 770 17.67 31.29 3.52
N GLU A 771 16.72 31.50 2.60
CA GLU A 771 16.17 30.41 1.79
C GLU A 771 17.18 29.99 0.72
N HIS A 772 17.57 28.72 0.72
CA HIS A 772 18.52 28.14 -0.22
C HIS A 772 17.83 27.68 -1.52
N LEU A 773 18.61 27.29 -2.54
CA LEU A 773 18.17 26.86 -3.87
C LEU A 773 17.23 25.62 -3.90
N ASP A 774 17.18 24.84 -2.82
CA ASP A 774 16.30 23.66 -2.64
C ASP A 774 15.14 23.93 -1.66
N GLY A 775 14.99 25.18 -1.21
CA GLY A 775 13.95 25.61 -0.28
C GLY A 775 14.24 25.33 1.20
N HIS A 776 15.40 24.74 1.55
CA HIS A 776 15.79 24.64 2.96
C HIS A 776 16.29 25.99 3.49
N LYS A 777 16.15 26.21 4.80
CA LYS A 777 16.56 27.46 5.44
C LYS A 777 17.95 27.34 6.04
N VAL A 778 18.90 28.13 5.55
CA VAL A 778 20.25 28.25 6.12
C VAL A 778 20.22 29.24 7.28
N HIS A 779 20.40 28.69 8.48
CA HIS A 779 20.38 29.46 9.72
C HIS A 779 21.73 30.12 10.02
N ILE A 780 21.74 31.44 10.14
CA ILE A 780 22.92 32.25 10.42
C ILE A 780 22.72 33.00 11.73
N VAL A 781 23.44 32.56 12.76
CA VAL A 781 23.51 33.22 14.07
C VAL A 781 24.88 33.85 14.23
N ARG A 782 24.89 35.08 14.73
CA ARG A 782 26.12 35.76 15.11
C ARG A 782 25.89 36.70 16.30
N ASP A 783 26.51 36.36 17.41
CA ASP A 783 26.43 37.14 18.67
C ASP A 783 27.56 38.18 18.82
N LYS A 784 28.29 38.46 17.74
CA LYS A 784 29.45 39.36 17.75
C LYS A 784 29.21 40.54 16.81
N VAL A 785 29.87 41.66 17.11
CA VAL A 785 29.85 42.84 16.23
C VAL A 785 30.24 42.46 14.81
N THR A 786 29.40 42.88 13.86
CA THR A 786 29.53 42.60 12.43
C THR A 786 29.78 43.91 11.70
N TRP A 787 30.98 44.08 11.15
CA TRP A 787 31.34 45.28 10.40
C TRP A 787 30.80 45.23 8.96
N PRO A 788 30.56 46.38 8.31
CA PRO A 788 30.21 46.41 6.88
C PRO A 788 31.27 45.72 6.03
N GLY A 789 30.85 44.86 5.11
CA GLY A 789 31.73 44.04 4.29
C GLY A 789 32.28 42.79 4.98
N ALA A 790 31.89 42.50 6.23
CA ALA A 790 32.20 41.23 6.88
C ALA A 790 31.63 40.06 6.06
N ARG A 791 32.38 38.96 5.98
CA ARG A 791 31.97 37.75 5.26
C ARG A 791 31.86 36.57 6.20
N ILE A 792 30.75 35.85 6.13
CA ILE A 792 30.56 34.56 6.78
C ILE A 792 30.59 33.49 5.70
N ARG A 793 31.31 32.40 5.97
CA ARG A 793 31.32 31.21 5.13
C ARG A 793 30.53 30.10 5.81
N LYS A 794 29.62 29.47 5.08
CA LYS A 794 28.92 28.26 5.49
C LYS A 794 29.39 27.11 4.60
N LYS A 795 30.03 26.11 5.21
CA LYS A 795 30.59 24.97 4.50
C LYS A 795 29.46 23.98 4.20
N GLY A 796 29.38 23.50 2.95
CA GLY A 796 28.37 22.53 2.53
C GLY A 796 27.09 23.15 1.99
N GLU A 797 27.01 24.49 1.96
CA GLU A 797 25.86 25.27 1.47
C GLU A 797 26.16 25.93 0.10
N GLY A 798 27.12 25.40 -0.67
CA GLY A 798 27.39 25.86 -2.05
C GLY A 798 26.76 24.95 -3.09
N MET A 799 27.14 25.10 -4.35
CA MET A 799 26.71 24.19 -5.42
C MET A 799 27.30 22.79 -5.23
N PRO A 800 26.59 21.73 -5.63
CA PRO A 800 27.17 20.39 -5.72
C PRO A 800 28.26 20.36 -6.79
N ASN A 801 29.33 19.61 -6.53
CA ASN A 801 30.39 19.40 -7.51
C ASN A 801 29.94 18.41 -8.60
N TYR A 802 30.24 18.72 -9.85
CA TYR A 802 29.82 17.93 -11.02
C TYR A 802 30.40 16.49 -11.05
N GLU A 803 31.67 16.31 -10.67
CA GLU A 803 32.32 14.99 -10.69
C GLU A 803 31.96 14.15 -9.45
N ASN A 804 31.66 14.80 -8.33
CA ASN A 804 31.35 14.13 -7.07
C ASN A 804 30.23 14.84 -6.31
N ASN A 805 29.00 14.36 -6.50
CA ASN A 805 27.78 14.92 -5.91
C ASN A 805 27.72 14.85 -4.37
N ASN A 806 28.67 14.18 -3.70
CA ASN A 806 28.78 14.20 -2.24
C ASN A 806 29.57 15.40 -1.71
N LEU A 807 30.24 16.15 -2.59
CA LEU A 807 30.97 17.35 -2.26
C LEU A 807 30.15 18.58 -2.66
N PHE A 808 30.01 19.51 -1.73
CA PHE A 808 29.33 20.78 -1.92
C PHE A 808 30.31 21.91 -1.67
N GLY A 809 30.17 22.99 -2.44
CA GLY A 809 30.92 24.22 -2.22
C GLY A 809 30.53 24.96 -0.94
N MET A 810 30.91 26.22 -0.85
CA MET A 810 30.62 27.10 0.27
C MET A 810 29.66 28.23 -0.11
N LEU A 811 28.81 28.63 0.84
CA LEU A 811 28.06 29.88 0.74
C LEU A 811 28.84 31.00 1.41
N TYR A 812 29.12 32.06 0.67
CA TYR A 812 29.70 33.31 1.15
C TYR A 812 28.61 34.37 1.28
N VAL A 813 28.36 34.78 2.51
CA VAL A 813 27.40 35.85 2.82
C VAL A 813 28.18 37.10 3.21
N THR A 814 28.08 38.16 2.41
CA THR A 814 28.65 39.48 2.72
C THR A 814 27.59 40.35 3.38
N PHE A 815 27.94 41.03 4.48
CA PHE A 815 26.99 41.85 5.23
C PHE A 815 27.16 43.34 4.95
N ASP A 816 26.06 43.98 4.57
CA ASP A 816 25.94 45.43 4.48
C ASP A 816 25.18 45.95 5.71
N VAL A 817 25.56 47.12 6.24
CA VAL A 817 24.90 47.71 7.41
C VAL A 817 24.04 48.88 7.00
N GLN A 818 22.74 48.79 7.27
CA GLN A 818 21.80 49.87 7.04
C GLN A 818 21.77 50.81 8.25
N PHE A 819 22.15 52.06 8.00
CA PHE A 819 22.00 53.14 8.98
C PHE A 819 20.56 53.69 8.97
N PRO A 820 20.04 54.13 10.13
CA PRO A 820 18.74 54.76 10.21
C PRO A 820 18.71 56.03 9.33
N LYS A 821 17.67 56.17 8.51
CA LYS A 821 17.50 57.32 7.60
C LYS A 821 16.96 58.57 8.32
N GLU A 822 16.33 58.39 9.48
CA GLU A 822 15.75 59.47 10.27
C GLU A 822 16.79 60.09 11.21
N GLU A 823 16.67 61.40 11.45
CA GLU A 823 17.54 62.06 12.41
C GLU A 823 17.22 61.61 13.83
N LEU A 824 18.22 61.07 14.53
CA LEU A 824 18.09 60.70 15.94
C LEU A 824 17.95 61.95 16.81
N SER A 825 17.10 61.88 17.84
CA SER A 825 16.94 62.95 18.84
C SER A 825 18.24 63.20 19.61
N THR A 826 18.39 64.41 20.16
CA THR A 826 19.56 64.80 20.96
C THR A 826 19.78 63.88 22.16
N GLU A 827 18.71 63.46 22.83
CA GLU A 827 18.74 62.52 23.96
C GLU A 827 19.28 61.13 23.56
N VAL A 828 18.88 60.61 22.40
CA VAL A 828 19.37 59.31 21.90
C VAL A 828 20.83 59.40 21.47
N LYS A 829 21.24 60.53 20.86
CA LYS A 829 22.63 60.79 20.47
C LYS A 829 23.58 60.81 21.68
N GLU A 830 23.17 61.41 22.80
CA GLU A 830 23.98 61.43 24.03
C GLU A 830 24.12 60.04 24.66
N LYS A 831 23.01 59.29 24.76
CA LYS A 831 23.04 57.90 25.26
C LYS A 831 23.92 56.98 24.41
N LEU A 832 23.89 57.12 23.08
CA LEU A 832 24.75 56.33 22.20
C LEU A 832 26.24 56.66 22.37
N ARG A 833 26.61 57.92 22.64
CA ARG A 833 28.00 58.30 22.93
C ARG A 833 28.50 57.68 24.23
N GLU A 834 27.67 57.69 25.27
CA GLU A 834 27.99 57.05 26.55
C GLU A 834 28.13 55.53 26.40
N LEU A 835 27.17 54.88 25.75
CA LEU A 835 27.14 53.42 25.59
C LEU A 835 28.28 52.86 24.73
N LEU A 836 28.68 53.56 23.66
CA LEU A 836 29.75 53.08 22.78
C LEU A 836 31.15 53.46 23.29
N SER A 837 31.29 54.55 24.05
CA SER A 837 32.56 55.00 24.67
C SER A 837 33.77 54.95 23.71
N GLN A 838 33.58 55.31 22.43
CA GLN A 838 34.62 55.31 21.40
C GLN A 838 35.25 56.70 21.22
N ASP A 839 36.59 56.75 21.15
CA ASP A 839 37.31 57.96 20.76
C ASP A 839 37.07 58.30 19.28
N SER A 840 37.12 59.59 18.92
CA SER A 840 36.94 60.03 17.53
C SER A 840 38.10 59.56 16.64
N ILE A 841 37.85 58.60 15.74
CA ILE A 841 38.83 58.12 14.76
C ILE A 841 38.63 58.87 13.43
N ASN A 842 39.41 59.93 13.20
CA ASN A 842 39.36 60.73 11.97
C ASN A 842 40.57 60.43 11.07
N LYS A 843 40.66 59.21 10.52
CA LYS A 843 41.76 58.81 9.63
C LYS A 843 41.46 59.22 8.19
N VAL A 844 42.18 60.23 7.70
CA VAL A 844 42.14 60.63 6.28
C VAL A 844 43.08 59.73 5.47
N TYR A 845 42.57 59.05 4.45
CA TYR A 845 43.36 58.17 3.58
C TYR A 845 42.95 58.34 2.10
N ASN A 846 43.87 58.07 1.16
CA ASN A 846 43.54 58.09 -0.27
C ASN A 846 43.10 56.68 -0.74
N GLY A 847 41.80 56.47 -0.88
CA GLY A 847 41.23 55.17 -1.30
C GLY A 847 41.57 54.72 -2.74
N LEU A 848 42.51 55.38 -3.43
CA LEU A 848 42.83 55.17 -4.85
C LEU A 848 43.98 54.17 -5.10
N ARG A 849 44.69 53.71 -4.07
CA ARG A 849 45.85 52.80 -4.22
C ARG A 849 45.86 51.58 -3.30
N GLY A 850 44.73 51.18 -2.72
CA GLY A 850 44.56 49.90 -2.01
C GLY A 850 45.72 49.55 -1.06
N PHE A 851 45.93 50.36 -0.01
CA PHE A 851 46.76 49.99 1.14
C PHE A 851 45.88 49.53 2.30
#